data_AF-A0A2T2ZZ86-F1
#
_entry.id   AF-A0A2T2ZZ86-F1
#
_cell.length_a   1.000
_cell.length_b   1.000
_cell.length_c   1.000
_cell.angle_alpha   90.00
_cell.angle_beta   90.00
_cell.angle_gamma   90.00
#
_symmetry.space_group_name_H-M   'P 1'
#
loop_
_entity.id
_entity.type
_entity.pdbx_description
1 polymer ?
#
loop_
_entity_poly.entity_id
_entity_poly.type
_entity_poly.pdbx_seq_one_letter_code
_entity_poly.pdbx_strand_id
1 'polypeptide(L)'
;MSSTPGLSLDSNLTAQTRHCAIFSPSAWPDKKTIDIGRNGVTIAADPYGGIYQITAPTPHKPHYALMIAAPWEQFDPCLRQDPAAVRLYRKKMEHRLGQQVRGQGLRLFAPANGVDVGKNLGAVLIHHVQSSLGSHVQYEYEALDGTLFVQSALCVREDGAIVQASQVTNISGSSCINGNDSDVSSDNHNNSQTVSLPVTLDLAFAVSRASYGQLTDQGEVPMPSPTNTIHTEWASANGGQTPVYCIGNAGLAQQVTAYGVFYNSTRGTYYATEEVFGAREGLGGRAMEDQHPPSKLAALSKTLKPQVLDIDVAETVRLGCVLRAEEQEESGVDADGKAKRTASGACRRGGDDFDAERVMPTWLFAHEDGVSDPHRILQRYRDAVREQTGEDVLESVERRILWSNVNYVIGCCSAPVKSEDGRAAVAVVADHVALPLGWPRDNYWQLRLLQNVHLRGFDKFFPHDASKADEYSQTVHGILRGHLEWLFTVAQVGSGDAAAAVDDEADNHSHYWRRSYLVSGRPKDGLVYQLDTQLYPFLQLCDYHRAYAASKPNVNVDDNDNNANNKTNDGAHSHKTPSPAPSASSAFSSSSSLASSSASSTSRASTSTPSFSMSAFTDAPYTNPDTNDTTKPHTSTAPTESHTAFIHRLLSTPTFRLVLTDLLSRIDSTTNLFTTDETPADDDTSDFPFHMSSNLLAWYTLKSVADLMDEFGSPSLEEDVVLTTTTAATLSPNHIRSLCTALRGVIYAQLTCDCPDGSGEKMFAYAMGTAAATNHDHNDNNHDDTNKSTKAVNIRVRTYHDGNDMPTLFAHEWGFLRKPADQDLETSSKKVAKDADGEIKEDDPHWRRIWEKTLEWAFTPDPEYYSHCGVAVAVDDGRRKDQVTGNRSVKVAQSEKQHHNTAKRPIYNTGYAGTGTEPLHGLGSDHSPGSWTLGLYQEWRFAQLTRDPAREASAWRRICAAMQWDGTFSEAVDVWSGLCTSKTWFSWPGAMIGENLIGRVVEQMETEVV
;
A
#
# COMPACT_ATOMS: atom_id res chain seq x y z
N MET A 1 -7.93 16.73 -37.15
CA MET A 1 -6.53 16.97 -37.54
C MET A 1 -6.05 18.28 -36.92
N SER A 2 -5.34 18.20 -35.81
CA SER A 2 -4.60 19.30 -35.18
C SER A 2 -3.56 18.63 -34.28
N SER A 3 -2.29 18.70 -34.65
CA SER A 3 -1.23 17.89 -34.04
C SER A 3 -0.78 18.47 -32.71
N THR A 4 -1.00 17.74 -31.62
CA THR A 4 -0.26 17.91 -30.36
C THR A 4 1.23 17.71 -30.64
N PRO A 5 2.16 18.59 -30.18
CA PRO A 5 3.58 18.35 -30.33
C PRO A 5 4.01 17.12 -29.51
N GLY A 6 4.67 16.15 -30.16
CA GLY A 6 5.27 15.02 -29.45
C GLY A 6 6.42 15.52 -28.57
N LEU A 7 6.30 15.32 -27.25
CA LEU A 7 7.34 15.68 -26.30
C LEU A 7 8.48 14.66 -26.36
N SER A 8 9.54 15.01 -27.09
CA SER A 8 10.83 14.33 -26.99
C SER A 8 11.36 14.47 -25.57
N LEU A 9 11.53 13.36 -24.84
CA LEU A 9 12.27 13.37 -23.58
C LEU A 9 13.75 13.70 -23.87
N ASP A 10 14.29 14.71 -23.18
CA ASP A 10 15.69 15.10 -23.34
C ASP A 10 16.63 14.01 -22.84
N SER A 11 17.58 13.62 -23.69
CA SER A 11 18.31 12.35 -23.62
C SER A 11 19.50 12.36 -22.64
N ASN A 12 19.35 12.95 -21.45
CA ASN A 12 20.44 13.11 -20.46
C ASN A 12 20.05 12.75 -19.01
N LEU A 13 18.89 12.13 -18.77
CA LEU A 13 18.64 11.36 -17.55
C LEU A 13 18.57 9.87 -17.86
N THR A 14 19.15 9.05 -16.98
CA THR A 14 19.06 7.59 -16.95
C THR A 14 17.69 7.09 -16.44
N ALA A 15 16.61 7.74 -16.86
CA ALA A 15 15.24 7.41 -16.49
C ALA A 15 14.67 6.21 -17.28
N GLN A 16 15.11 6.03 -18.53
CA GLN A 16 14.62 4.93 -19.40
C GLN A 16 14.84 3.53 -18.83
N THR A 17 15.80 3.33 -17.92
CA THR A 17 16.08 2.05 -17.27
C THR A 17 15.37 1.85 -15.92
N ARG A 18 14.43 2.73 -15.54
CA ARG A 18 13.74 2.64 -14.23
C ARG A 18 12.28 2.27 -14.24
N HIS A 19 11.54 2.63 -15.29
CA HIS A 19 10.12 2.29 -15.38
C HIS A 19 9.92 0.85 -15.91
N CYS A 20 11.00 0.23 -16.39
CA CYS A 20 10.99 -1.05 -17.07
C CYS A 20 11.06 -2.21 -16.06
N ALA A 21 10.04 -3.08 -16.05
CA ALA A 21 10.00 -4.30 -15.26
C ALA A 21 10.82 -5.46 -15.88
N ILE A 22 11.93 -5.14 -16.57
CA ILE A 22 12.84 -6.09 -17.21
C ILE A 22 14.20 -6.01 -16.53
N PHE A 23 14.67 -7.11 -15.96
CA PHE A 23 15.94 -7.20 -15.23
C PHE A 23 16.85 -8.25 -15.85
N SER A 24 18.15 -7.96 -15.97
CA SER A 24 19.12 -8.93 -16.46
C SER A 24 19.68 -9.75 -15.29
N PRO A 25 20.28 -10.94 -15.53
CA PRO A 25 20.91 -11.71 -14.47
C PRO A 25 22.03 -10.95 -13.74
N SER A 26 22.61 -9.93 -14.37
CA SER A 26 23.69 -9.09 -13.85
C SER A 26 23.25 -7.69 -13.42
N ALA A 27 21.97 -7.32 -13.59
CA ALA A 27 21.41 -6.02 -13.21
C ALA A 27 19.97 -6.18 -12.67
N TRP A 28 19.88 -6.21 -11.34
CA TRP A 28 18.64 -6.31 -10.54
C TRP A 28 18.22 -4.92 -10.04
N PRO A 29 16.97 -4.71 -9.59
CA PRO A 29 16.54 -3.43 -9.03
C PRO A 29 17.31 -3.07 -7.75
N ASP A 30 17.66 -1.79 -7.58
CA ASP A 30 18.27 -1.30 -6.34
C ASP A 30 17.20 -1.22 -5.23
N LYS A 31 17.40 -2.02 -4.17
CA LYS A 31 16.61 -2.11 -2.92
C LYS A 31 15.17 -2.65 -3.01
N LYS A 32 14.38 -2.29 -4.03
CA LYS A 32 12.95 -2.60 -4.12
C LYS A 32 12.66 -4.01 -4.68
N THR A 33 12.09 -4.87 -3.83
CA THR A 33 11.63 -6.23 -4.15
C THR A 33 10.33 -6.28 -4.93
N ILE A 34 9.97 -7.48 -5.38
CA ILE A 34 8.64 -7.81 -5.89
C ILE A 34 7.77 -8.15 -4.69
N ASP A 35 6.69 -7.40 -4.49
CA ASP A 35 5.85 -7.48 -3.29
C ASP A 35 4.40 -7.85 -3.64
N ILE A 36 3.85 -8.89 -3.02
CA ILE A 36 2.44 -9.28 -3.14
C ILE A 36 1.85 -9.74 -1.80
N GLY A 37 0.53 -9.73 -1.67
CA GLY A 37 -0.14 -10.25 -0.48
C GLY A 37 -1.64 -10.44 -0.62
N ARG A 38 -2.22 -11.14 0.36
CA ARG A 38 -3.67 -11.28 0.55
C ARG A 38 -3.95 -11.60 2.02
N ASN A 39 -4.98 -10.97 2.59
CA ASN A 39 -5.50 -11.28 3.93
C ASN A 39 -4.40 -11.29 5.04
N GLY A 40 -3.48 -10.31 5.00
CA GLY A 40 -2.39 -10.19 5.98
C GLY A 40 -1.22 -11.18 5.81
N VAL A 41 -1.29 -12.08 4.82
CA VAL A 41 -0.14 -12.90 4.37
C VAL A 41 0.53 -12.18 3.21
N THR A 42 1.83 -11.92 3.30
CA THR A 42 2.58 -11.14 2.30
C THR A 42 3.90 -11.81 1.94
N ILE A 43 4.36 -11.59 0.71
CA ILE A 43 5.63 -12.08 0.17
C ILE A 43 6.44 -10.89 -0.36
N ALA A 44 7.72 -10.85 -0.02
CA ALA A 44 8.73 -10.06 -0.73
C ALA A 44 9.72 -11.01 -1.42
N ALA A 45 9.99 -10.80 -2.71
CA ALA A 45 10.74 -11.73 -3.57
C ALA A 45 11.79 -11.06 -4.48
N ASP A 46 12.70 -11.89 -5.00
CA ASP A 46 13.70 -11.55 -6.02
C ASP A 46 13.10 -11.50 -7.45
N PRO A 47 13.82 -10.94 -8.45
CA PRO A 47 13.32 -10.78 -9.82
C PRO A 47 12.94 -12.07 -10.56
N TYR A 48 13.26 -13.24 -10.02
CA TYR A 48 12.95 -14.55 -10.59
C TYR A 48 12.06 -15.37 -9.65
N GLY A 49 11.27 -14.70 -8.79
CA GLY A 49 10.31 -15.31 -7.88
C GLY A 49 10.90 -16.02 -6.66
N GLY A 50 12.19 -15.84 -6.36
CA GLY A 50 12.81 -16.41 -5.15
C GLY A 50 12.43 -15.64 -3.89
N ILE A 51 11.85 -16.31 -2.89
CA ILE A 51 11.24 -15.65 -1.73
C ILE A 51 12.30 -15.15 -0.73
N TYR A 52 12.27 -13.87 -0.37
CA TYR A 52 13.07 -13.29 0.71
C TYR A 52 12.35 -13.23 2.04
N GLN A 53 11.05 -12.94 2.04
CA GLN A 53 10.29 -12.87 3.28
C GLN A 53 8.87 -13.36 3.05
N ILE A 54 8.36 -14.11 4.02
CA ILE A 54 6.94 -14.32 4.24
C ILE A 54 6.57 -13.63 5.56
N THR A 55 5.56 -12.77 5.54
CA THR A 55 4.90 -12.25 6.75
C THR A 55 3.51 -12.88 6.84
N ALA A 56 3.02 -13.23 8.03
CA ALA A 56 1.66 -13.77 8.22
C ALA A 56 1.10 -13.48 9.63
N PRO A 57 -0.24 -13.45 9.84
CA PRO A 57 -0.85 -13.22 11.15
C PRO A 57 -0.57 -14.34 12.17
N THR A 58 -0.67 -14.01 13.46
CA THR A 58 -0.49 -14.96 14.59
C THR A 58 -1.77 -15.08 15.43
N PRO A 59 -2.81 -15.76 14.92
CA PRO A 59 -4.19 -15.59 15.37
C PRO A 59 -4.47 -16.02 16.82
N HIS A 60 -3.65 -16.88 17.44
CA HIS A 60 -3.82 -17.26 18.85
C HIS A 60 -2.67 -16.77 19.75
N LYS A 61 -1.77 -15.91 19.24
CA LYS A 61 -0.74 -15.20 20.02
C LYS A 61 -0.81 -13.68 19.75
N PRO A 62 -1.91 -12.99 20.12
CA PRO A 62 -2.17 -11.60 19.72
C PRO A 62 -1.09 -10.59 20.17
N HIS A 63 -0.29 -10.89 21.21
CA HIS A 63 0.87 -10.07 21.56
C HIS A 63 1.90 -9.96 20.43
N TYR A 64 2.03 -10.98 19.58
CA TYR A 64 3.09 -11.04 18.56
C TYR A 64 2.65 -10.46 17.21
N ALA A 65 1.34 -10.49 16.96
CA ALA A 65 0.62 -9.92 15.83
C ALA A 65 0.97 -10.56 14.47
N LEU A 66 2.23 -10.50 14.04
CA LEU A 66 2.74 -11.08 12.80
C LEU A 66 3.97 -11.98 13.05
N MET A 67 4.04 -13.12 12.36
CA MET A 67 5.23 -13.95 12.24
C MET A 67 6.00 -13.56 10.98
N ILE A 68 7.31 -13.84 10.95
CA ILE A 68 8.16 -13.64 9.78
C ILE A 68 9.03 -14.86 9.53
N ALA A 69 8.97 -15.40 8.30
CA ALA A 69 9.89 -16.43 7.81
C ALA A 69 10.85 -15.83 6.76
N ALA A 70 12.16 -15.85 7.06
CA ALA A 70 13.18 -15.20 6.23
C ALA A 70 14.53 -15.95 6.25
N PRO A 71 15.41 -15.80 5.23
CA PRO A 71 16.70 -16.49 5.13
C PRO A 71 17.82 -15.78 5.93
N TRP A 72 17.49 -15.23 7.08
CA TRP A 72 18.41 -14.61 8.03
C TRP A 72 17.93 -14.83 9.47
N GLU A 73 18.86 -14.74 10.41
CA GLU A 73 18.65 -15.03 11.82
C GLU A 73 17.75 -13.99 12.49
N GLN A 74 16.96 -14.44 13.48
CA GLN A 74 16.13 -13.57 14.32
C GLN A 74 16.99 -12.48 14.97
N PHE A 75 16.47 -11.26 15.04
CA PHE A 75 17.16 -10.13 15.64
C PHE A 75 17.62 -10.42 17.08
N ASP A 76 18.89 -10.15 17.39
CA ASP A 76 19.48 -10.37 18.72
C ASP A 76 18.81 -9.45 19.77
N PRO A 77 18.09 -10.00 20.77
CA PRO A 77 17.46 -9.19 21.81
C PRO A 77 18.43 -8.28 22.57
N CYS A 78 19.72 -8.61 22.62
CA CYS A 78 20.74 -7.79 23.29
C CYS A 78 21.01 -6.46 22.57
N LEU A 79 20.77 -6.39 21.26
CA LEU A 79 21.05 -5.23 20.41
C LEU A 79 19.81 -4.33 20.19
N ARG A 80 18.67 -4.64 20.81
CA ARG A 80 17.39 -3.95 20.55
C ARG A 80 17.37 -2.47 20.95
N GLN A 81 18.27 -2.08 21.84
CA GLN A 81 18.49 -0.70 22.30
C GLN A 81 19.69 -0.02 21.59
N ASP A 82 20.20 -0.60 20.50
CA ASP A 82 21.14 0.06 19.58
C ASP A 82 20.44 0.39 18.24
N PRO A 83 20.02 1.65 18.03
CA PRO A 83 19.42 2.09 16.77
C PRO A 83 20.30 1.85 15.53
N ALA A 84 21.63 1.70 15.66
CA ALA A 84 22.51 1.41 14.53
C ALA A 84 22.46 -0.07 14.13
N ALA A 85 22.62 -1.02 15.07
CA ALA A 85 22.42 -2.44 14.81
C ALA A 85 21.01 -2.74 14.30
N VAL A 86 19.99 -2.10 14.90
CA VAL A 86 18.59 -2.15 14.48
C VAL A 86 18.42 -1.60 13.04
N ARG A 87 19.02 -0.45 12.70
CA ARG A 87 19.01 0.09 11.33
C ARG A 87 19.78 -0.75 10.32
N LEU A 88 20.81 -1.49 10.74
CA LEU A 88 21.53 -2.43 9.88
C LEU A 88 20.69 -3.67 9.56
N TYR A 89 19.97 -4.22 10.55
CA TYR A 89 19.09 -5.36 10.35
C TYR A 89 17.93 -5.03 9.38
N ARG A 90 17.37 -3.81 9.45
CA ARG A 90 16.38 -3.28 8.48
C ARG A 90 16.82 -3.44 7.02
N LYS A 91 18.12 -3.33 6.74
CA LYS A 91 18.67 -3.36 5.38
C LYS A 91 19.10 -4.75 4.89
N LYS A 92 18.82 -5.84 5.63
CA LYS A 92 19.18 -7.20 5.18
C LYS A 92 18.56 -7.58 3.83
N MET A 93 17.29 -7.20 3.58
CA MET A 93 16.62 -7.48 2.31
C MET A 93 17.20 -6.63 1.17
N GLU A 94 17.31 -5.30 1.37
CA GLU A 94 17.97 -4.37 0.43
C GLU A 94 19.37 -4.87 0.03
N HIS A 95 20.15 -5.34 1.01
CA HIS A 95 21.51 -5.82 0.81
C HIS A 95 21.59 -7.11 0.01
N ARG A 96 20.68 -8.08 0.24
CA ARG A 96 20.61 -9.32 -0.55
C ARG A 96 20.24 -9.05 -2.01
N LEU A 97 19.29 -8.14 -2.24
CA LEU A 97 18.87 -7.74 -3.58
C LEU A 97 20.02 -7.04 -4.34
N GLY A 98 20.67 -6.06 -3.70
CA GLY A 98 21.85 -5.37 -4.25
C GLY A 98 23.10 -6.26 -4.41
N GLN A 99 23.15 -7.41 -3.74
CA GLN A 99 24.15 -8.46 -3.93
C GLN A 99 23.71 -9.56 -4.92
N GLN A 100 22.52 -9.46 -5.51
CA GLN A 100 21.96 -10.43 -6.46
C GLN A 100 21.83 -11.86 -5.87
N VAL A 101 21.70 -11.97 -4.55
CA VAL A 101 21.61 -13.25 -3.84
C VAL A 101 20.20 -13.78 -3.96
N ARG A 102 19.99 -14.88 -4.70
CA ARG A 102 18.66 -15.51 -4.86
C ARG A 102 17.96 -15.81 -3.53
N GLY A 103 16.63 -15.73 -3.56
CA GLY A 103 15.73 -16.10 -2.47
C GLY A 103 15.51 -17.61 -2.36
N GLN A 104 14.57 -17.98 -1.50
CA GLN A 104 14.20 -19.34 -1.11
C GLN A 104 12.97 -19.85 -1.87
N GLY A 105 12.58 -21.08 -1.56
CA GLY A 105 11.48 -21.80 -2.21
C GLY A 105 11.96 -22.62 -3.41
N LEU A 106 11.07 -22.79 -4.39
CA LEU A 106 11.30 -23.53 -5.62
C LEU A 106 12.37 -22.83 -6.47
N ARG A 107 13.47 -23.53 -6.76
CA ARG A 107 14.56 -23.03 -7.61
C ARG A 107 14.73 -23.92 -8.83
N LEU A 108 14.53 -23.31 -9.99
CA LEU A 108 14.99 -23.83 -11.27
C LEU A 108 16.48 -23.53 -11.45
N PHE A 109 17.17 -24.33 -12.27
CA PHE A 109 18.59 -24.16 -12.61
C PHE A 109 19.51 -24.18 -11.36
N ALA A 110 19.15 -24.97 -10.36
CA ALA A 110 19.87 -25.03 -9.10
C ALA A 110 21.32 -25.57 -9.29
N PRO A 111 22.36 -24.86 -8.85
CA PRO A 111 23.74 -25.29 -9.06
C PRO A 111 24.13 -26.47 -8.16
N ALA A 112 24.59 -27.55 -8.77
CA ALA A 112 25.03 -28.78 -8.08
C ALA A 112 26.18 -28.61 -7.05
N ASN A 113 26.79 -27.43 -6.96
CA ASN A 113 27.85 -27.10 -5.98
C ASN A 113 27.81 -25.63 -5.49
N GLY A 114 26.67 -24.94 -5.57
CA GLY A 114 26.53 -23.56 -5.04
C GLY A 114 27.34 -22.46 -5.75
N VAL A 115 27.75 -22.68 -7.00
CA VAL A 115 28.33 -21.65 -7.89
C VAL A 115 27.22 -21.16 -8.81
N ASP A 116 26.98 -19.85 -8.85
CA ASP A 116 25.80 -19.25 -9.48
C ASP A 116 25.62 -19.61 -10.99
N VAL A 117 24.39 -19.92 -11.37
CA VAL A 117 23.97 -20.28 -12.75
C VAL A 117 23.33 -19.10 -13.49
N GLY A 118 23.38 -17.89 -12.93
CA GLY A 118 23.01 -16.63 -13.62
C GLY A 118 23.75 -16.34 -14.94
N LYS A 119 24.68 -17.20 -15.37
CA LYS A 119 25.25 -17.22 -16.73
C LYS A 119 24.29 -17.76 -17.79
N ASN A 120 23.31 -18.57 -17.41
CA ASN A 120 22.43 -19.31 -18.34
C ASN A 120 20.96 -18.88 -18.23
N LEU A 121 20.68 -17.73 -17.62
CA LEU A 121 19.36 -17.11 -17.57
C LEU A 121 19.32 -15.94 -18.56
N GLY A 122 18.17 -15.73 -19.20
CA GLY A 122 17.87 -14.51 -19.93
C GLY A 122 17.55 -13.33 -19.01
N ALA A 123 17.18 -12.21 -19.62
CA ALA A 123 16.47 -11.18 -18.88
C ALA A 123 15.11 -11.72 -18.42
N VAL A 124 14.63 -11.24 -17.27
CA VAL A 124 13.31 -11.56 -16.73
C VAL A 124 12.41 -10.35 -16.81
N LEU A 125 11.25 -10.52 -17.45
CA LEU A 125 10.14 -9.58 -17.50
C LEU A 125 9.18 -9.93 -16.35
N ILE A 126 8.64 -8.93 -15.65
CA ILE A 126 7.79 -9.11 -14.47
C ILE A 126 6.44 -8.41 -14.68
N HIS A 127 5.35 -9.14 -14.49
CA HIS A 127 3.98 -8.64 -14.63
C HIS A 127 3.24 -8.75 -13.29
N HIS A 128 2.95 -7.64 -12.63
CA HIS A 128 1.96 -7.59 -11.56
C HIS A 128 0.57 -7.69 -12.18
N VAL A 129 -0.23 -8.68 -11.78
CA VAL A 129 -1.57 -8.89 -12.36
C VAL A 129 -2.52 -7.86 -11.76
N GLN A 130 -2.92 -6.87 -12.57
CA GLN A 130 -3.66 -5.68 -12.17
C GLN A 130 -4.98 -6.04 -11.47
N SER A 131 -5.67 -7.07 -11.93
CA SER A 131 -6.96 -7.58 -11.45
C SER A 131 -6.88 -8.55 -10.25
N SER A 132 -5.69 -8.74 -9.66
CA SER A 132 -5.44 -9.75 -8.62
C SER A 132 -5.63 -9.29 -7.17
N LEU A 133 -6.09 -8.06 -6.91
CA LEU A 133 -6.14 -7.44 -5.58
C LEU A 133 -4.77 -7.43 -4.87
N GLY A 134 -3.68 -7.32 -5.66
CA GLY A 134 -2.30 -7.33 -5.16
C GLY A 134 -1.77 -8.71 -4.77
N SER A 135 -2.44 -9.78 -5.17
CA SER A 135 -2.14 -11.14 -4.71
C SER A 135 -1.42 -12.03 -5.73
N HIS A 136 -1.14 -11.57 -6.95
CA HIS A 136 -0.54 -12.38 -8.01
C HIS A 136 0.48 -11.57 -8.86
N VAL A 137 1.64 -12.16 -9.10
CA VAL A 137 2.70 -11.64 -9.99
C VAL A 137 3.31 -12.78 -10.81
N GLN A 138 3.59 -12.49 -12.07
CA GLN A 138 4.14 -13.41 -13.07
C GLN A 138 5.55 -12.97 -13.50
N TYR A 139 6.37 -13.93 -13.94
CA TYR A 139 7.77 -13.77 -14.30
C TYR A 139 8.07 -14.55 -15.58
N GLU A 140 8.67 -13.91 -16.57
CA GLU A 140 8.89 -14.51 -17.88
C GLU A 140 10.35 -14.37 -18.32
N TYR A 141 11.00 -15.49 -18.65
CA TYR A 141 12.38 -15.49 -19.11
C TYR A 141 12.71 -16.71 -19.99
N GLU A 142 13.63 -16.51 -20.92
CA GLU A 142 14.35 -17.62 -21.57
C GLU A 142 15.48 -18.14 -20.66
N ALA A 143 15.83 -19.41 -20.81
CA ALA A 143 16.93 -20.04 -20.08
C ALA A 143 17.68 -21.06 -20.95
N LEU A 144 18.90 -21.40 -20.52
CA LEU A 144 19.83 -22.30 -21.23
C LEU A 144 19.99 -21.87 -22.71
N ASP A 145 20.49 -20.66 -22.93
CA ASP A 145 20.76 -20.07 -24.25
C ASP A 145 19.55 -20.05 -25.22
N GLY A 146 18.34 -19.93 -24.67
CA GLY A 146 17.08 -19.88 -25.44
C GLY A 146 16.50 -21.25 -25.81
N THR A 147 16.95 -22.33 -25.15
CA THR A 147 16.38 -23.69 -25.34
C THR A 147 15.13 -23.95 -24.50
N LEU A 148 14.98 -23.24 -23.37
CA LEU A 148 13.78 -23.29 -22.53
C LEU A 148 13.13 -21.90 -22.43
N PHE A 149 11.81 -21.86 -22.47
CA PHE A 149 11.02 -20.72 -21.99
C PHE A 149 10.43 -21.05 -20.62
N VAL A 150 10.50 -20.10 -19.70
CA VAL A 150 10.00 -20.22 -18.33
C VAL A 150 8.99 -19.13 -18.06
N GLN A 151 7.80 -19.55 -17.64
CA GLN A 151 6.78 -18.70 -17.04
C GLN A 151 6.64 -19.11 -15.58
N SER A 152 6.97 -18.23 -14.64
CA SER A 152 6.80 -18.48 -13.20
C SER A 152 5.76 -17.54 -12.61
N ALA A 153 5.19 -17.91 -11.47
CA ALA A 153 4.21 -17.10 -10.76
C ALA A 153 4.36 -17.23 -9.25
N LEU A 154 4.15 -16.13 -8.54
CA LEU A 154 3.88 -16.10 -7.10
C LEU A 154 2.44 -15.63 -6.88
N CYS A 155 1.67 -16.37 -6.07
CA CYS A 155 0.30 -16.02 -5.72
C CYS A 155 0.02 -16.27 -4.24
N VAL A 156 -0.66 -15.33 -3.57
CA VAL A 156 -1.20 -15.51 -2.21
C VAL A 156 -2.71 -15.70 -2.31
N ARG A 157 -3.19 -16.91 -2.03
CA ARG A 157 -4.62 -17.26 -2.08
C ARG A 157 -5.38 -16.65 -0.91
N GLU A 158 -6.71 -16.57 -1.06
CA GLU A 158 -7.63 -16.05 -0.04
C GLU A 158 -7.52 -16.81 1.30
N ASP A 159 -7.21 -18.10 1.26
CA ASP A 159 -6.99 -18.95 2.44
C ASP A 159 -5.57 -18.85 3.04
N GLY A 160 -4.79 -17.85 2.63
CA GLY A 160 -3.41 -17.62 3.08
C GLY A 160 -2.38 -18.58 2.49
N ALA A 161 -2.75 -19.44 1.53
CA ALA A 161 -1.80 -20.30 0.85
C ALA A 161 -0.92 -19.52 -0.12
N ILE A 162 0.39 -19.65 0.04
CA ILE A 162 1.38 -19.15 -0.91
C ILE A 162 1.63 -20.22 -1.95
N VAL A 163 1.43 -19.88 -3.23
CA VAL A 163 1.79 -20.73 -4.36
C VAL A 163 2.96 -20.09 -5.10
N GLN A 164 4.03 -20.85 -5.26
CA GLN A 164 5.17 -20.54 -6.11
C GLN A 164 5.23 -21.59 -7.20
N ALA A 165 4.93 -21.22 -8.44
CA ALA A 165 4.81 -22.16 -9.54
C ALA A 165 5.64 -21.76 -10.77
N SER A 166 5.93 -22.73 -11.63
CA SER A 166 6.66 -22.54 -12.88
C SER A 166 6.16 -23.51 -13.95
N GLN A 167 5.79 -22.97 -15.10
CA GLN A 167 5.54 -23.67 -16.34
C GLN A 167 6.78 -23.51 -17.23
N VAL A 168 7.44 -24.63 -17.56
CA VAL A 168 8.68 -24.66 -18.34
C VAL A 168 8.43 -25.42 -19.63
N THR A 169 8.74 -24.81 -20.77
CA THR A 169 8.53 -25.39 -22.10
C THR A 169 9.85 -25.47 -22.86
N ASN A 170 10.20 -26.65 -23.40
CA ASN A 170 11.36 -26.82 -24.27
C ASN A 170 11.04 -26.36 -25.70
N ILE A 171 11.65 -25.25 -26.10
CA ILE A 171 11.43 -24.57 -27.39
C ILE A 171 12.51 -24.90 -28.43
N SER A 172 13.42 -25.82 -28.09
CA SER A 172 14.48 -26.31 -28.99
C SER A 172 13.89 -26.90 -30.27
N GLY A 173 14.15 -26.26 -31.42
CA GLY A 173 13.65 -26.71 -32.72
C GLY A 173 12.43 -25.95 -33.27
N SER A 174 11.89 -24.96 -32.55
CA SER A 174 10.84 -24.06 -33.06
C SER A 174 11.37 -23.06 -34.11
N SER A 175 11.77 -23.55 -35.29
CA SER A 175 12.37 -22.76 -36.38
C SER A 175 11.37 -21.91 -37.19
N CYS A 176 10.25 -21.48 -36.59
CA CYS A 176 9.05 -21.05 -37.30
C CYS A 176 8.41 -19.72 -36.82
N ILE A 177 9.19 -18.84 -36.16
CA ILE A 177 8.72 -17.49 -35.77
C ILE A 177 9.68 -16.36 -36.22
N ASN A 178 10.41 -16.55 -37.34
CA ASN A 178 11.04 -15.45 -38.08
C ASN A 178 10.34 -15.30 -39.44
N GLY A 179 9.50 -14.28 -39.57
CA GLY A 179 8.98 -13.86 -40.87
C GLY A 179 10.04 -13.07 -41.63
N ASN A 180 10.24 -13.40 -42.92
CA ASN A 180 11.12 -12.69 -43.87
C ASN A 180 12.64 -12.80 -43.63
N ASP A 181 13.17 -14.02 -43.46
CA ASP A 181 14.53 -14.32 -43.95
C ASP A 181 14.48 -15.53 -44.89
N SER A 182 14.70 -15.27 -46.19
CA SER A 182 14.56 -16.27 -47.26
C SER A 182 15.91 -16.86 -47.69
N ASP A 183 16.82 -17.10 -46.74
CA ASP A 183 18.17 -17.60 -47.01
C ASP A 183 18.65 -18.59 -45.92
N VAL A 184 17.91 -19.69 -45.76
CA VAL A 184 18.33 -20.83 -44.90
C VAL A 184 19.01 -21.87 -45.79
N SER A 185 20.34 -21.95 -45.70
CA SER A 185 21.11 -23.03 -46.29
C SER A 185 20.75 -24.37 -45.65
N SER A 186 20.38 -25.34 -46.47
CA SER A 186 19.83 -26.63 -46.03
C SER A 186 20.91 -27.62 -45.56
N ASP A 187 21.56 -27.34 -44.43
CA ASP A 187 22.51 -28.26 -43.78
C ASP A 187 22.51 -28.12 -42.25
N ASN A 188 21.40 -28.54 -41.62
CA ASN A 188 21.37 -28.93 -40.20
C ASN A 188 20.14 -29.80 -39.90
N HIS A 189 20.28 -31.12 -40.09
CA HIS A 189 19.33 -32.09 -39.55
C HIS A 189 19.71 -32.45 -38.10
N ASN A 190 18.70 -32.78 -37.28
CA ASN A 190 18.81 -33.33 -35.94
C ASN A 190 19.52 -32.44 -34.89
N ASN A 191 18.82 -31.42 -34.39
CA ASN A 191 19.05 -30.92 -33.02
C ASN A 191 17.77 -30.96 -32.16
N SER A 192 17.08 -32.10 -32.22
CA SER A 192 15.96 -32.43 -31.33
C SER A 192 16.51 -32.92 -29.99
N GLN A 193 16.93 -31.98 -29.13
CA GLN A 193 17.62 -32.30 -27.88
C GLN A 193 16.66 -32.20 -26.68
N THR A 194 16.53 -33.31 -25.94
CA THR A 194 15.96 -33.36 -24.59
C THR A 194 16.82 -32.49 -23.65
N VAL A 195 16.18 -31.63 -22.87
CA VAL A 195 16.87 -30.70 -21.97
C VAL A 195 16.65 -31.11 -20.51
N SER A 196 17.75 -31.32 -19.79
CA SER A 196 17.74 -31.69 -18.36
C SER A 196 17.65 -30.45 -17.47
N LEU A 197 16.53 -30.27 -16.77
CA LEU A 197 16.26 -29.17 -15.85
C LEU A 197 16.56 -29.59 -14.40
N PRO A 198 17.61 -29.05 -13.73
CA PRO A 198 17.84 -29.30 -12.31
C PRO A 198 16.97 -28.39 -11.44
N VAL A 199 16.22 -28.99 -10.51
CA VAL A 199 15.28 -28.32 -9.61
C VAL A 199 15.63 -28.65 -8.15
N THR A 200 15.54 -27.66 -7.27
CA THR A 200 15.55 -27.85 -5.80
C THR A 200 14.40 -27.08 -5.15
N LEU A 201 14.06 -27.47 -3.92
CA LEU A 201 13.27 -26.64 -3.01
C LEU A 201 14.17 -26.25 -1.83
N ASP A 202 14.65 -25.00 -1.81
CA ASP A 202 15.44 -24.50 -0.69
C ASP A 202 14.52 -23.86 0.35
N LEU A 203 14.30 -24.57 1.46
CA LEU A 203 13.52 -24.09 2.59
C LEU A 203 14.41 -23.54 3.72
N ALA A 204 15.59 -22.96 3.42
CA ALA A 204 16.46 -22.35 4.43
C ALA A 204 15.92 -21.00 4.98
N PHE A 205 14.71 -21.04 5.55
CA PHE A 205 14.07 -19.97 6.32
C PHE A 205 14.29 -20.16 7.82
N ALA A 206 14.29 -19.06 8.57
CA ALA A 206 14.05 -19.02 10.00
C ALA A 206 12.68 -18.40 10.26
N VAL A 207 11.81 -19.09 11.00
CA VAL A 207 10.57 -18.50 11.53
C VAL A 207 10.92 -17.70 12.80
N SER A 208 10.48 -16.45 12.83
CA SER A 208 10.88 -15.44 13.81
C SER A 208 9.80 -14.36 13.97
N ARG A 209 10.07 -13.33 14.79
CA ARG A 209 9.11 -12.30 15.19
C ARG A 209 9.57 -10.85 14.93
N ALA A 210 10.59 -10.67 14.10
CA ALA A 210 11.38 -9.45 14.07
C ALA A 210 11.47 -8.80 12.68
N SER A 211 10.43 -8.03 12.34
CA SER A 211 10.59 -6.81 11.53
C SER A 211 11.07 -5.68 12.44
N TYR A 212 11.47 -4.55 11.86
CA TYR A 212 11.85 -3.37 12.65
C TYR A 212 10.67 -2.66 13.32
N GLY A 213 9.46 -2.76 12.78
CA GLY A 213 8.26 -2.26 13.46
C GLY A 213 7.99 -3.00 14.78
N GLN A 214 8.33 -4.29 14.82
CA GLN A 214 8.12 -5.14 16.00
C GLN A 214 9.21 -5.00 17.08
N LEU A 215 10.24 -4.18 16.85
CA LEU A 215 11.28 -3.87 17.84
C LEU A 215 10.92 -2.56 18.57
N THR A 216 10.74 -2.65 19.88
CA THR A 216 10.15 -1.61 20.75
C THR A 216 11.20 -0.77 21.47
N ASP A 217 11.14 0.55 21.33
CA ASP A 217 12.08 1.47 22.00
C ASP A 217 11.75 1.71 23.49
N GLN A 218 10.46 1.69 23.88
CA GLN A 218 9.98 2.18 25.20
C GLN A 218 9.26 1.16 26.10
N GLY A 219 9.19 -0.12 25.72
CA GLY A 219 8.55 -1.16 26.54
C GLY A 219 8.48 -2.48 25.79
N GLU A 220 9.05 -3.52 26.37
CA GLU A 220 9.21 -4.79 25.66
C GLU A 220 7.89 -5.54 25.50
N VAL A 221 7.50 -5.84 24.25
CA VAL A 221 6.67 -7.03 23.99
C VAL A 221 7.62 -8.22 23.83
N PRO A 222 7.71 -9.16 24.80
CA PRO A 222 8.83 -10.11 24.85
C PRO A 222 8.98 -10.93 23.57
N MET A 223 10.16 -10.87 22.95
CA MET A 223 10.49 -11.78 21.86
C MET A 223 10.82 -13.15 22.46
N PRO A 224 10.13 -14.23 22.03
CA PRO A 224 10.50 -15.56 22.48
C PRO A 224 11.88 -15.94 21.94
N SER A 225 12.59 -16.78 22.70
CA SER A 225 13.89 -17.33 22.30
C SER A 225 13.80 -17.98 20.92
N PRO A 226 14.79 -17.76 20.03
CA PRO A 226 14.81 -18.43 18.73
C PRO A 226 14.98 -19.93 18.95
N THR A 227 13.90 -20.70 18.84
CA THR A 227 13.92 -22.16 18.91
C THR A 227 13.20 -22.68 17.68
N ASN A 228 13.93 -22.75 16.57
CA ASN A 228 13.38 -23.29 15.34
C ASN A 228 13.49 -24.82 15.34
N THR A 229 12.46 -25.47 14.82
CA THR A 229 12.30 -26.91 14.73
C THR A 229 12.03 -27.30 13.28
N ILE A 230 12.79 -28.26 12.75
CA ILE A 230 12.64 -28.76 11.38
C ILE A 230 12.22 -30.22 11.44
N HIS A 231 11.15 -30.57 10.74
CA HIS A 231 10.69 -31.95 10.59
C HIS A 231 10.02 -32.21 9.23
N THR A 232 9.82 -33.50 8.91
CA THR A 232 9.17 -33.95 7.68
C THR A 232 8.06 -34.94 8.02
N GLU A 233 6.88 -34.70 7.47
CA GLU A 233 5.69 -35.54 7.54
C GLU A 233 5.39 -36.17 6.17
N TRP A 234 4.40 -37.06 6.09
CA TRP A 234 3.97 -37.69 4.84
C TRP A 234 2.44 -37.63 4.73
N ALA A 235 1.94 -36.98 3.69
CA ALA A 235 0.52 -36.94 3.33
C ALA A 235 0.20 -38.02 2.29
N SER A 236 -1.08 -38.43 2.21
CA SER A 236 -1.56 -39.39 1.22
C SER A 236 -2.12 -38.65 0.00
N ALA A 237 -1.56 -38.91 -1.19
CA ALA A 237 -1.93 -38.22 -2.43
C ALA A 237 -2.05 -39.22 -3.59
N ASN A 238 -3.20 -39.25 -4.26
CA ASN A 238 -3.44 -39.98 -5.52
C ASN A 238 -2.89 -41.43 -5.58
N GLY A 239 -2.97 -42.16 -4.45
CA GLY A 239 -2.51 -43.55 -4.33
C GLY A 239 -1.06 -43.74 -3.85
N GLY A 240 -0.31 -42.66 -3.62
CA GLY A 240 1.04 -42.64 -3.05
C GLY A 240 1.17 -41.79 -1.79
N GLN A 241 2.41 -41.48 -1.40
CA GLN A 241 2.74 -40.60 -0.28
C GLN A 241 3.60 -39.42 -0.75
N THR A 242 3.20 -38.19 -0.41
CA THR A 242 3.94 -36.96 -0.70
C THR A 242 4.57 -36.42 0.60
N PRO A 243 5.86 -36.05 0.61
CA PRO A 243 6.47 -35.48 1.80
C PRO A 243 6.03 -34.03 2.03
N VAL A 244 5.82 -33.67 3.30
CA VAL A 244 5.49 -32.31 3.75
C VAL A 244 6.59 -31.84 4.71
N TYR A 245 7.08 -30.62 4.51
CA TYR A 245 8.18 -30.03 5.28
C TYR A 245 7.63 -28.99 6.23
N CYS A 246 8.04 -29.04 7.50
CA CYS A 246 7.55 -28.15 8.54
C CYS A 246 8.74 -27.46 9.23
N ILE A 247 8.72 -26.12 9.24
CA ILE A 247 9.71 -25.28 9.91
C ILE A 247 8.96 -24.41 10.93
N GLY A 248 9.01 -24.81 12.20
CA GLY A 248 8.30 -24.15 13.30
C GLY A 248 9.20 -23.37 14.22
N ASN A 249 8.73 -22.26 14.79
CA ASN A 249 9.34 -21.62 15.96
C ASN A 249 8.49 -21.94 17.19
N ALA A 250 9.00 -22.82 18.06
CA ALA A 250 8.27 -23.32 19.23
C ALA A 250 7.91 -22.21 20.22
N GLY A 251 8.72 -21.15 20.30
CA GLY A 251 8.45 -20.00 21.15
C GLY A 251 7.34 -19.06 20.62
N LEU A 252 7.04 -19.14 19.32
CA LEU A 252 5.89 -18.46 18.72
C LEU A 252 4.65 -19.35 18.63
N ALA A 253 4.80 -20.67 18.74
CA ALA A 253 3.78 -21.66 18.36
C ALA A 253 3.28 -21.46 16.91
N GLN A 254 4.20 -21.14 15.98
CA GLN A 254 3.92 -20.88 14.57
C GLN A 254 4.89 -21.65 13.68
N GLN A 255 4.44 -22.13 12.53
CA GLN A 255 5.27 -22.83 11.56
C GLN A 255 4.93 -22.48 10.13
N VAL A 256 5.92 -22.55 9.24
CA VAL A 256 5.69 -22.63 7.80
C VAL A 256 5.72 -24.10 7.41
N THR A 257 4.60 -24.57 6.86
CA THR A 257 4.52 -25.86 6.19
C THR A 257 4.71 -25.67 4.68
N ALA A 258 5.36 -26.62 4.01
CA ALA A 258 5.63 -26.56 2.58
C ALA A 258 5.59 -27.94 1.93
N TYR A 259 5.04 -28.03 0.72
CA TYR A 259 5.07 -29.24 -0.10
C TYR A 259 5.21 -28.91 -1.58
N GLY A 260 5.71 -29.87 -2.37
CA GLY A 260 5.95 -29.72 -3.80
C GLY A 260 5.08 -30.65 -4.65
N VAL A 261 4.61 -30.15 -5.80
CA VAL A 261 3.88 -30.90 -6.82
C VAL A 261 4.61 -30.76 -8.15
N PHE A 262 4.91 -31.89 -8.79
CA PHE A 262 5.74 -31.97 -10.00
C PHE A 262 4.95 -32.74 -11.06
N TYR A 263 4.55 -32.06 -12.13
CA TYR A 263 3.57 -32.59 -13.09
C TYR A 263 3.98 -32.31 -14.54
N ASN A 264 4.03 -33.37 -15.34
CA ASN A 264 4.20 -33.26 -16.78
C ASN A 264 2.82 -33.06 -17.42
N SER A 265 2.50 -31.81 -17.78
CA SER A 265 1.22 -31.45 -18.42
C SER A 265 1.07 -31.98 -19.84
N THR A 266 2.16 -32.40 -20.49
CA THR A 266 2.17 -32.96 -21.86
C THR A 266 1.86 -34.46 -21.87
N ARG A 267 2.39 -35.21 -20.90
CA ARG A 267 2.18 -36.66 -20.71
C ARG A 267 0.98 -36.97 -19.81
N GLY A 268 0.51 -36.01 -19.02
CA GLY A 268 -0.55 -36.21 -18.02
C GLY A 268 -0.07 -37.01 -16.79
N THR A 269 1.21 -36.87 -16.40
CA THR A 269 1.85 -37.71 -15.39
C THR A 269 2.59 -36.93 -14.32
N TYR A 270 2.43 -37.29 -13.05
CA TYR A 270 3.23 -36.78 -11.95
C TYR A 270 4.65 -37.37 -11.97
N TYR A 271 5.66 -36.57 -11.61
CA TYR A 271 7.01 -37.07 -11.31
C TYR A 271 7.06 -37.58 -9.86
N ALA A 272 7.79 -38.66 -9.61
CA ALA A 272 8.05 -39.12 -8.25
C ALA A 272 9.01 -38.13 -7.54
N THR A 273 8.67 -37.71 -6.33
CA THR A 273 9.49 -36.81 -5.51
C THR A 273 10.58 -37.57 -4.75
N GLU A 274 11.52 -38.20 -5.46
CA GLU A 274 12.67 -38.87 -4.85
C GLU A 274 13.71 -37.86 -4.36
N GLU A 275 13.95 -37.81 -3.04
CA GLU A 275 15.08 -37.16 -2.34
C GLU A 275 15.43 -35.69 -2.66
N VAL A 276 14.59 -34.98 -3.45
CA VAL A 276 14.62 -33.54 -3.82
C VAL A 276 14.89 -32.58 -2.65
N PHE A 277 14.64 -33.06 -1.43
CA PHE A 277 14.54 -32.31 -0.19
C PHE A 277 15.56 -32.77 0.89
N GLY A 278 16.53 -33.63 0.53
CA GLY A 278 17.69 -33.98 1.39
C GLY A 278 17.42 -34.77 2.68
N ALA A 279 16.18 -35.18 2.96
CA ALA A 279 15.79 -35.63 4.30
C ALA A 279 16.24 -37.06 4.71
N ARG A 280 16.60 -37.95 3.77
CA ARG A 280 16.58 -39.40 4.04
C ARG A 280 17.78 -39.98 4.80
N GLU A 281 18.99 -39.45 4.62
CA GLU A 281 20.22 -40.03 5.21
C GLU A 281 20.73 -39.31 6.47
N GLY A 282 20.29 -38.07 6.73
CA GLY A 282 20.77 -37.26 7.87
C GLY A 282 19.74 -37.02 8.98
N LEU A 283 18.48 -36.74 8.63
CA LEU A 283 17.43 -36.37 9.58
C LEU A 283 16.65 -37.62 10.03
N GLY A 284 17.28 -38.44 10.87
CA GLY A 284 16.77 -39.75 11.33
C GLY A 284 15.52 -39.70 12.22
N GLY A 285 14.39 -39.26 11.68
CA GLY A 285 13.06 -39.28 12.32
C GLY A 285 12.92 -38.41 13.58
N ARG A 286 13.83 -37.45 13.79
CA ARG A 286 13.88 -36.56 14.95
C ARG A 286 13.83 -35.11 14.49
N ALA A 287 13.02 -34.30 15.16
CA ALA A 287 13.04 -32.86 14.97
C ALA A 287 14.43 -32.32 15.31
N MET A 288 14.96 -31.43 14.45
CA MET A 288 16.21 -30.73 14.72
C MET A 288 15.89 -29.36 15.31
N GLU A 289 16.31 -29.14 16.56
CA GLU A 289 16.27 -27.84 17.22
C GLU A 289 17.51 -27.01 16.87
N ASP A 290 17.31 -25.76 16.44
CA ASP A 290 18.39 -24.78 16.28
C ASP A 290 18.00 -23.37 16.73
N GLN A 291 18.97 -22.68 17.35
CA GLN A 291 18.87 -21.30 17.79
C GLN A 291 19.41 -20.30 16.76
N HIS A 292 20.24 -20.76 15.80
CA HIS A 292 20.73 -19.94 14.68
C HIS A 292 20.42 -20.57 13.31
N PRO A 293 19.14 -20.92 13.04
CA PRO A 293 18.71 -21.81 11.96
C PRO A 293 19.23 -21.50 10.55
N PRO A 294 19.30 -20.24 10.03
CA PRO A 294 19.72 -20.04 8.65
C PRO A 294 21.21 -20.34 8.45
N SER A 295 22.02 -20.36 9.51
CA SER A 295 23.44 -20.74 9.40
C SER A 295 23.62 -22.24 9.13
N LYS A 296 22.86 -23.10 9.83
CA LYS A 296 22.88 -24.55 9.59
C LYS A 296 22.03 -24.94 8.38
N LEU A 297 20.90 -24.29 8.16
CA LEU A 297 20.08 -24.50 6.96
C LEU A 297 20.81 -24.08 5.68
N ALA A 298 21.58 -22.98 5.67
CA ALA A 298 22.42 -22.63 4.51
C ALA A 298 23.62 -23.58 4.33
N ALA A 299 24.04 -24.31 5.37
CA ALA A 299 25.01 -25.40 5.23
C ALA A 299 24.36 -26.67 4.67
N LEU A 300 23.12 -26.99 5.08
CA LEU A 300 22.32 -28.11 4.55
C LEU A 300 21.88 -27.87 3.10
N SER A 301 21.46 -26.65 2.75
CA SER A 301 21.10 -26.23 1.39
C SER A 301 22.23 -26.51 0.38
N LYS A 302 23.49 -26.24 0.77
CA LYS A 302 24.69 -26.58 -0.03
C LYS A 302 24.95 -28.08 -0.20
N THR A 303 24.17 -28.94 0.45
CA THR A 303 24.24 -30.42 0.33
C THR A 303 22.99 -31.03 -0.29
N LEU A 304 21.98 -30.22 -0.67
CA LEU A 304 20.82 -30.69 -1.41
C LEU A 304 21.23 -31.15 -2.81
N LYS A 305 20.89 -32.39 -3.17
CA LYS A 305 21.00 -32.88 -4.55
C LYS A 305 19.81 -32.34 -5.34
N PRO A 306 20.01 -31.68 -6.50
CA PRO A 306 18.90 -31.30 -7.37
C PRO A 306 18.22 -32.55 -7.94
N GLN A 307 16.89 -32.54 -8.00
CA GLN A 307 16.18 -33.46 -8.88
C GLN A 307 16.37 -32.98 -10.31
N VAL A 308 16.76 -33.88 -11.21
CA VAL A 308 16.85 -33.58 -12.64
C VAL A 308 15.57 -34.05 -13.31
N LEU A 309 14.95 -33.15 -14.07
CA LEU A 309 13.77 -33.41 -14.87
C LEU A 309 14.13 -33.27 -16.35
N ASP A 310 14.06 -34.37 -17.09
CA ASP A 310 14.28 -34.34 -18.53
C ASP A 310 12.99 -33.88 -19.24
N ILE A 311 13.14 -32.90 -20.15
CA ILE A 311 12.06 -32.26 -20.90
C ILE A 311 12.35 -32.44 -22.40
N ASP A 312 11.52 -33.23 -23.09
CA ASP A 312 11.65 -33.50 -24.52
C ASP A 312 11.24 -32.28 -25.38
N VAL A 313 11.48 -32.32 -26.69
CA VAL A 313 11.18 -31.18 -27.59
C VAL A 313 9.67 -30.89 -27.65
N ALA A 314 9.32 -29.60 -27.56
CA ALA A 314 7.95 -29.08 -27.48
C ALA A 314 7.14 -29.61 -26.27
N GLU A 315 7.83 -30.14 -25.26
CA GLU A 315 7.21 -30.55 -24.00
C GLU A 315 7.14 -29.40 -22.99
N THR A 316 5.98 -29.30 -22.34
CA THR A 316 5.75 -28.43 -21.18
C THR A 316 5.64 -29.26 -19.89
N VAL A 317 6.30 -28.78 -18.83
CA VAL A 317 6.27 -29.32 -17.46
C VAL A 317 5.85 -28.21 -16.49
N ARG A 318 5.06 -28.57 -15.47
CA ARG A 318 4.60 -27.68 -14.39
C ARG A 318 5.19 -28.11 -13.04
N LEU A 319 5.72 -27.14 -12.30
CA LEU A 319 6.45 -27.31 -11.05
C LEU A 319 5.88 -26.33 -10.02
N GLY A 320 5.47 -26.82 -8.85
CA GLY A 320 4.77 -26.00 -7.87
C GLY A 320 5.20 -26.29 -6.44
N CYS A 321 5.34 -25.24 -5.64
CA CYS A 321 5.43 -25.31 -4.20
C CYS A 321 4.25 -24.58 -3.58
N VAL A 322 3.59 -25.22 -2.61
CA VAL A 322 2.63 -24.58 -1.72
C VAL A 322 3.30 -24.38 -0.37
N LEU A 323 3.29 -23.15 0.14
CA LEU A 323 3.70 -22.82 1.51
C LEU A 323 2.50 -22.26 2.29
N ARG A 324 2.39 -22.57 3.58
CA ARG A 324 1.36 -22.04 4.48
C ARG A 324 1.95 -21.73 5.84
N ALA A 325 1.71 -20.52 6.34
CA ALA A 325 1.86 -20.24 7.77
C ALA A 325 0.68 -20.88 8.50
N GLU A 326 0.99 -21.77 9.45
CA GLU A 326 0.01 -22.50 10.27
C GLU A 326 0.48 -22.48 11.74
N GLU A 327 -0.45 -22.56 12.70
CA GLU A 327 -0.06 -22.67 14.11
C GLU A 327 0.58 -24.04 14.39
N GLN A 328 1.55 -24.07 15.30
CA GLN A 328 2.18 -25.30 15.76
C GLN A 328 1.35 -25.89 16.91
N GLU A 329 0.71 -27.04 16.67
CA GLU A 329 -0.06 -27.72 17.73
C GLU A 329 0.82 -28.11 18.93
N GLU A 330 0.25 -27.97 20.13
CA GLU A 330 0.90 -28.43 21.37
C GLU A 330 1.03 -29.97 21.39
N SER A 331 2.24 -30.43 21.72
CA SER A 331 2.62 -31.85 21.83
C SER A 331 2.08 -32.51 23.11
N GLY A 332 0.76 -32.49 23.27
CA GLY A 332 0.08 -33.19 24.36
C GLY A 332 0.23 -34.72 24.27
N VAL A 333 -0.05 -35.41 25.38
CA VAL A 333 -0.27 -36.86 25.36
C VAL A 333 -1.72 -37.18 24.99
N ASP A 334 -1.94 -38.33 24.36
CA ASP A 334 -3.26 -38.92 24.18
C ASP A 334 -3.77 -39.58 25.49
N ALA A 335 -4.99 -40.11 25.46
CA ALA A 335 -5.59 -40.75 26.63
C ALA A 335 -4.88 -42.06 27.07
N ASP A 336 -4.02 -42.64 26.22
CA ASP A 336 -3.18 -43.80 26.54
C ASP A 336 -1.79 -43.39 27.08
N GLY A 337 -1.50 -42.09 27.18
CA GLY A 337 -0.21 -41.56 27.63
C GLY A 337 0.89 -41.58 26.55
N LYS A 338 0.55 -41.79 25.27
CA LYS A 338 1.50 -41.65 24.15
C LYS A 338 1.56 -40.19 23.73
N ALA A 339 2.72 -39.69 23.31
CA ALA A 339 2.79 -38.36 22.71
C ALA A 339 1.91 -38.32 21.45
N LYS A 340 0.97 -37.36 21.37
CA LYS A 340 0.33 -37.03 20.10
C LYS A 340 1.44 -36.63 19.14
N ARG A 341 1.41 -37.20 17.93
CA ARG A 341 2.12 -36.58 16.82
C ARG A 341 1.41 -35.26 16.52
N THR A 342 2.18 -34.18 16.49
CA THR A 342 1.81 -33.03 15.66
C THR A 342 1.55 -33.54 14.25
N ALA A 343 0.54 -32.99 13.60
CA ALA A 343 0.26 -33.25 12.19
C ALA A 343 -0.12 -31.91 11.56
N SER A 344 0.63 -31.50 10.55
CA SER A 344 0.37 -30.29 9.77
C SER A 344 -1.08 -30.25 9.24
N GLY A 345 -1.59 -29.05 9.00
CA GLY A 345 -2.88 -28.88 8.32
C GLY A 345 -2.87 -29.55 6.95
N ALA A 346 -1.71 -29.55 6.26
CA ALA A 346 -1.52 -30.25 5.00
C ALA A 346 -1.69 -31.78 5.11
N CYS A 347 -1.12 -32.42 6.14
CA CYS A 347 -1.32 -33.86 6.39
C CYS A 347 -2.72 -34.23 6.89
N ARG A 348 -3.60 -33.26 7.16
CA ARG A 348 -5.02 -33.46 7.52
C ARG A 348 -5.98 -33.19 6.37
N ARG A 349 -5.58 -32.42 5.37
CA ARG A 349 -6.37 -32.16 4.15
C ARG A 349 -6.25 -33.36 3.19
N GLY A 350 -7.26 -33.53 2.34
CA GLY A 350 -7.37 -34.70 1.45
C GLY A 350 -6.37 -34.69 0.29
N GLY A 351 -6.38 -35.76 -0.50
CA GLY A 351 -5.49 -35.91 -1.67
C GLY A 351 -5.61 -34.76 -2.68
N ASP A 352 -6.77 -34.12 -2.75
CA ASP A 352 -7.07 -32.95 -3.59
C ASP A 352 -6.04 -31.82 -3.43
N ASP A 353 -5.52 -31.57 -2.22
CA ASP A 353 -4.55 -30.48 -1.96
C ASP A 353 -3.20 -30.68 -2.69
N PHE A 354 -2.98 -31.88 -3.25
CA PHE A 354 -1.82 -32.26 -4.06
C PHE A 354 -2.14 -32.38 -5.56
N ASP A 355 -3.35 -32.05 -5.99
CA ASP A 355 -3.71 -32.07 -7.41
C ASP A 355 -3.00 -30.96 -8.21
N ALA A 356 -2.50 -31.32 -9.39
CA ALA A 356 -1.69 -30.44 -10.22
C ALA A 356 -2.46 -29.24 -10.78
N GLU A 357 -3.73 -29.38 -11.19
CA GLU A 357 -4.53 -28.23 -11.67
C GLU A 357 -5.14 -27.44 -10.51
N ARG A 358 -5.36 -28.04 -9.33
CA ARG A 358 -5.73 -27.27 -8.12
C ARG A 358 -4.56 -26.43 -7.59
N VAL A 359 -3.30 -26.90 -7.71
CA VAL A 359 -2.11 -26.17 -7.26
C VAL A 359 -1.57 -25.21 -8.34
N MET A 360 -1.50 -25.65 -9.59
CA MET A 360 -0.91 -24.93 -10.73
C MET A 360 -1.91 -24.79 -11.91
N PRO A 361 -3.10 -24.21 -11.68
CA PRO A 361 -4.11 -24.08 -12.75
C PRO A 361 -3.56 -23.23 -13.91
N THR A 362 -3.98 -23.56 -15.13
CA THR A 362 -3.51 -22.87 -16.35
C THR A 362 -3.65 -21.34 -16.32
N TRP A 363 -4.64 -20.78 -15.61
CA TRP A 363 -4.82 -19.32 -15.48
C TRP A 363 -3.65 -18.63 -14.75
N LEU A 364 -2.90 -19.36 -13.91
CA LEU A 364 -1.76 -18.83 -13.17
C LEU A 364 -0.62 -18.37 -14.09
N PHE A 365 -0.58 -18.87 -15.33
CA PHE A 365 0.41 -18.53 -16.37
C PHE A 365 -0.22 -17.84 -17.59
N ALA A 366 -1.43 -17.30 -17.43
CA ALA A 366 -2.14 -16.54 -18.47
C ALA A 366 -2.03 -15.04 -18.21
N HIS A 367 -1.89 -14.26 -19.28
CA HIS A 367 -1.99 -12.80 -19.25
C HIS A 367 -3.44 -12.34 -19.01
N GLU A 368 -3.60 -11.09 -18.59
CA GLU A 368 -4.92 -10.53 -18.25
C GLU A 368 -5.87 -10.36 -19.45
N ASP A 369 -5.34 -10.34 -20.68
CA ASP A 369 -6.14 -10.44 -21.91
C ASP A 369 -6.57 -11.88 -22.25
N GLY A 370 -6.33 -12.84 -21.34
CA GLY A 370 -6.72 -14.25 -21.48
C GLY A 370 -5.77 -15.09 -22.33
N VAL A 371 -4.65 -14.54 -22.81
CA VAL A 371 -3.66 -15.33 -23.56
C VAL A 371 -2.91 -16.26 -22.61
N SER A 372 -3.06 -17.58 -22.82
CA SER A 372 -2.42 -18.66 -22.05
C SER A 372 -1.54 -19.60 -22.90
N ASP A 373 -1.31 -19.25 -24.17
CA ASP A 373 -0.50 -20.01 -25.14
C ASP A 373 0.99 -19.64 -24.99
N PRO A 374 1.87 -20.55 -24.50
CA PRO A 374 3.28 -20.23 -24.23
C PRO A 374 4.04 -19.73 -25.45
N HIS A 375 3.64 -20.07 -26.68
CA HIS A 375 4.31 -19.60 -27.89
C HIS A 375 3.97 -18.15 -28.23
N ARG A 376 2.74 -17.69 -27.97
CA ARG A 376 2.37 -16.28 -28.10
C ARG A 376 3.02 -15.43 -27.03
N ILE A 377 3.09 -15.98 -25.83
CA ILE A 377 3.63 -15.30 -24.65
C ILE A 377 5.16 -15.13 -24.81
N LEU A 378 5.88 -16.19 -25.20
CA LEU A 378 7.29 -16.13 -25.62
C LEU A 378 7.56 -15.04 -26.66
N GLN A 379 6.65 -14.86 -27.64
CA GLN A 379 6.80 -13.82 -28.65
C GLN A 379 6.65 -12.42 -28.02
N ARG A 380 5.64 -12.17 -27.19
CA ARG A 380 5.49 -10.90 -26.44
C ARG A 380 6.72 -10.60 -25.58
N TYR A 381 7.20 -11.58 -24.81
CA TYR A 381 8.41 -11.45 -23.99
C TYR A 381 9.64 -11.08 -24.85
N ARG A 382 9.84 -11.74 -26.01
CA ARG A 382 10.96 -11.43 -26.93
C ARG A 382 10.84 -10.05 -27.56
N ASP A 383 9.63 -9.60 -27.84
CA ASP A 383 9.35 -8.26 -28.36
C ASP A 383 9.66 -7.19 -27.30
N ALA A 384 9.13 -7.35 -26.08
CA ALA A 384 9.38 -6.49 -24.93
C ALA A 384 10.88 -6.40 -24.56
N VAL A 385 11.59 -7.53 -24.50
CA VAL A 385 13.03 -7.57 -24.20
C VAL A 385 13.86 -6.94 -25.31
N ARG A 386 13.48 -7.08 -26.59
CA ARG A 386 14.14 -6.39 -27.72
C ARG A 386 13.96 -4.88 -27.64
N GLU A 387 12.76 -4.41 -27.30
CA GLU A 387 12.38 -3.00 -27.31
C GLU A 387 12.66 -2.29 -25.97
N GLN A 388 13.03 -3.06 -24.93
CA GLN A 388 13.24 -2.61 -23.55
C GLN A 388 11.98 -1.98 -22.93
N THR A 389 10.81 -2.40 -23.41
CA THR A 389 9.48 -1.97 -22.98
C THR A 389 8.93 -2.94 -21.93
N GLY A 390 9.12 -2.59 -20.65
CA GLY A 390 8.56 -3.31 -19.50
C GLY A 390 7.14 -2.88 -19.13
N GLU A 391 6.38 -2.42 -20.13
CA GLU A 391 4.97 -2.00 -20.09
C GLU A 391 4.23 -2.92 -21.09
N ASP A 392 3.06 -3.45 -20.73
CA ASP A 392 2.17 -3.96 -21.78
C ASP A 392 1.73 -2.76 -22.63
N VAL A 393 1.46 -2.96 -23.92
CA VAL A 393 1.33 -1.90 -24.94
C VAL A 393 0.13 -0.96 -24.69
N LEU A 394 -0.65 -1.23 -23.64
CA LEU A 394 -1.85 -0.52 -23.21
C LEU A 394 -1.75 0.09 -21.78
N GLU A 395 -0.62 -0.08 -21.07
CA GLU A 395 -0.45 0.47 -19.73
C GLU A 395 0.23 1.85 -19.76
N SER A 396 -0.43 2.87 -19.24
CA SER A 396 0.13 4.21 -19.03
C SER A 396 0.85 4.29 -17.68
N VAL A 397 1.81 5.22 -17.56
CA VAL A 397 2.44 5.52 -16.26
C VAL A 397 1.42 5.94 -15.21
N GLU A 398 0.32 6.63 -15.59
CA GLU A 398 -0.76 6.94 -14.66
C GLU A 398 -1.51 5.69 -14.17
N ARG A 399 -1.77 4.71 -15.05
CA ARG A 399 -2.39 3.42 -14.70
C ARG A 399 -1.49 2.63 -13.75
N ARG A 400 -0.20 2.48 -14.09
CA ARG A 400 0.78 1.76 -13.26
C ARG A 400 0.84 2.33 -11.84
N ILE A 401 0.98 3.65 -11.71
CA ILE A 401 1.00 4.30 -10.39
C ILE A 401 -0.31 4.08 -9.63
N LEU A 402 -1.47 4.24 -10.27
CA LEU A 402 -2.75 4.03 -9.56
C LEU A 402 -2.89 2.58 -9.09
N TRP A 403 -2.70 1.62 -9.99
CA TRP A 403 -2.99 0.22 -9.70
C TRP A 403 -1.99 -0.42 -8.77
N SER A 404 -0.70 -0.17 -8.92
CA SER A 404 0.31 -0.71 -8.01
C SER A 404 0.09 -0.22 -6.58
N ASN A 405 -0.30 1.05 -6.38
CA ASN A 405 -0.56 1.57 -5.04
C ASN A 405 -1.92 1.11 -4.47
N VAL A 406 -2.97 0.97 -5.29
CA VAL A 406 -4.24 0.33 -4.87
C VAL A 406 -4.02 -1.12 -4.45
N ASN A 407 -3.34 -1.90 -5.30
CA ASN A 407 -3.07 -3.31 -5.06
C ASN A 407 -2.08 -3.53 -3.91
N TYR A 408 -1.07 -2.66 -3.73
CA TYR A 408 -0.17 -2.72 -2.57
C TYR A 408 -0.91 -2.46 -1.24
N VAL A 409 -1.84 -1.49 -1.21
CA VAL A 409 -2.65 -1.24 0.01
C VAL A 409 -3.61 -2.41 0.30
N ILE A 410 -4.24 -3.00 -0.72
CA ILE A 410 -5.17 -4.13 -0.55
C ILE A 410 -4.42 -5.43 -0.18
N GLY A 411 -3.34 -5.76 -0.89
CA GLY A 411 -2.64 -7.03 -0.75
C GLY A 411 -1.62 -7.04 0.40
N CYS A 412 -0.73 -6.04 0.43
CA CYS A 412 0.41 -6.02 1.35
C CYS A 412 0.11 -5.25 2.66
N CYS A 413 -0.66 -4.17 2.60
CA CYS A 413 -0.91 -3.35 3.80
C CYS A 413 -2.10 -3.83 4.65
N SER A 414 -3.09 -4.52 4.08
CA SER A 414 -4.34 -4.85 4.78
C SER A 414 -4.31 -6.22 5.46
N ALA A 415 -4.33 -6.22 6.80
CA ALA A 415 -4.30 -7.40 7.65
C ALA A 415 -5.63 -7.59 8.40
N PRO A 416 -6.48 -8.56 8.00
CA PRO A 416 -7.69 -8.91 8.74
C PRO A 416 -7.37 -9.43 10.14
N VAL A 417 -8.09 -8.91 11.12
CA VAL A 417 -8.02 -9.29 12.54
C VAL A 417 -9.44 -9.38 13.11
N LYS A 418 -9.56 -9.68 14.41
CA LYS A 418 -10.85 -9.64 15.12
C LYS A 418 -10.79 -8.68 16.30
N SER A 419 -11.90 -8.03 16.59
CA SER A 419 -12.13 -7.35 17.87
C SER A 419 -12.27 -8.36 19.01
N GLU A 420 -12.25 -7.86 20.24
CA GLU A 420 -12.43 -8.68 21.46
C GLU A 420 -13.80 -9.37 21.49
N ASP A 421 -14.84 -8.72 20.96
CA ASP A 421 -16.18 -9.30 20.77
C ASP A 421 -16.33 -10.12 19.46
N GLY A 422 -15.22 -10.38 18.75
CA GLY A 422 -15.13 -11.32 17.64
C GLY A 422 -15.62 -10.80 16.28
N ARG A 423 -15.98 -9.52 16.16
CA ARG A 423 -16.30 -8.88 14.87
C ARG A 423 -15.06 -8.80 13.97
N ALA A 424 -15.28 -8.76 12.66
CA ALA A 424 -14.21 -8.60 11.68
C ALA A 424 -13.70 -7.15 11.65
N ALA A 425 -12.39 -7.00 11.78
CA ALA A 425 -11.69 -5.72 11.72
C ALA A 425 -10.47 -5.84 10.78
N VAL A 426 -9.89 -4.73 10.32
CA VAL A 426 -8.74 -4.72 9.41
C VAL A 426 -7.72 -3.71 9.91
N ALA A 427 -6.59 -4.21 10.39
CA ALA A 427 -5.42 -3.37 10.58
C ALA A 427 -4.83 -3.03 9.21
N VAL A 428 -4.38 -1.79 9.04
CA VAL A 428 -3.67 -1.36 7.84
C VAL A 428 -2.27 -0.95 8.25
N VAL A 429 -1.23 -1.39 7.53
CA VAL A 429 0.17 -1.05 7.83
C VAL A 429 0.79 -0.15 6.74
N ALA A 430 1.72 0.73 7.09
CA ALA A 430 2.35 1.64 6.12
C ALA A 430 3.42 0.95 5.23
N ASP A 431 3.97 -0.17 5.71
CA ASP A 431 5.00 -1.00 5.09
C ASP A 431 4.79 -2.45 5.58
N HIS A 432 5.03 -3.48 4.77
CA HIS A 432 4.87 -4.88 5.14
C HIS A 432 6.20 -5.61 5.47
N VAL A 433 7.35 -4.98 5.18
CA VAL A 433 8.70 -5.55 5.34
C VAL A 433 9.38 -5.05 6.60
N ALA A 434 9.74 -3.76 6.66
CA ALA A 434 10.53 -3.20 7.75
C ALA A 434 9.64 -2.64 8.87
N LEU A 435 8.51 -2.03 8.51
CA LEU A 435 7.60 -1.27 9.38
C LEU A 435 6.13 -1.76 9.32
N PRO A 436 5.83 -3.05 9.61
CA PRO A 436 4.46 -3.56 9.65
C PRO A 436 3.72 -3.14 10.93
N LEU A 437 3.37 -1.86 10.96
CA LEU A 437 2.56 -1.19 11.99
C LEU A 437 1.52 -0.29 11.32
N GLY A 438 0.39 -0.08 11.99
CA GLY A 438 -0.54 0.99 11.65
C GLY A 438 -0.11 2.30 12.28
N TRP A 439 0.06 3.34 11.46
CA TRP A 439 0.10 4.75 11.88
C TRP A 439 -1.24 5.36 11.50
N PRO A 440 -2.07 5.83 12.45
CA PRO A 440 -3.41 6.33 12.13
C PRO A 440 -3.44 7.48 11.10
N ARG A 441 -2.38 8.31 11.09
CA ARG A 441 -2.07 9.32 10.07
C ARG A 441 -1.92 8.72 8.67
N ASP A 442 -0.95 7.84 8.50
CA ASP A 442 -0.59 7.22 7.21
C ASP A 442 -1.77 6.36 6.68
N ASN A 443 -2.45 5.65 7.59
CA ASN A 443 -3.61 4.80 7.29
C ASN A 443 -4.78 5.58 6.69
N TYR A 444 -5.09 6.79 7.19
CA TYR A 444 -6.13 7.64 6.61
C TYR A 444 -5.89 7.91 5.12
N TRP A 445 -4.65 8.21 4.72
CA TRP A 445 -4.32 8.51 3.33
C TRP A 445 -4.33 7.26 2.43
N GLN A 446 -3.84 6.12 2.94
CA GLN A 446 -4.01 4.81 2.26
C GLN A 446 -5.48 4.50 1.98
N LEU A 447 -6.35 4.76 2.95
CA LEU A 447 -7.78 4.44 2.88
C LEU A 447 -8.58 5.49 2.09
N ARG A 448 -8.14 6.75 2.09
CA ARG A 448 -8.71 7.81 1.24
C ARG A 448 -8.51 7.52 -0.24
N LEU A 449 -7.34 6.98 -0.65
CA LEU A 449 -7.16 6.43 -2.00
C LEU A 449 -8.24 5.37 -2.30
N LEU A 450 -8.33 4.31 -1.49
CA LEU A 450 -9.27 3.21 -1.74
C LEU A 450 -10.73 3.70 -1.79
N GLN A 451 -11.12 4.58 -0.87
CA GLN A 451 -12.46 5.18 -0.85
C GLN A 451 -12.74 5.99 -2.11
N ASN A 452 -11.80 6.80 -2.59
CA ASN A 452 -12.02 7.67 -3.75
C ASN A 452 -11.99 6.88 -5.07
N VAL A 453 -11.28 5.75 -5.15
CA VAL A 453 -11.40 4.78 -6.27
C VAL A 453 -12.77 4.11 -6.23
N HIS A 454 -13.21 3.61 -5.07
CA HIS A 454 -14.52 2.96 -4.92
C HIS A 454 -15.67 3.92 -5.26
N LEU A 455 -15.64 5.16 -4.77
CA LEU A 455 -16.63 6.21 -5.05
C LEU A 455 -16.68 6.65 -6.52
N ARG A 456 -15.62 6.37 -7.31
CA ARG A 456 -15.59 6.65 -8.75
C ARG A 456 -16.33 5.57 -9.56
N GLY A 457 -16.42 4.35 -9.05
CA GLY A 457 -17.07 3.19 -9.66
C GLY A 457 -16.08 2.22 -10.30
N PHE A 458 -15.98 1.00 -9.77
CA PHE A 458 -15.11 -0.05 -10.32
C PHE A 458 -15.58 -0.60 -11.67
N ASP A 459 -16.84 -0.36 -12.05
CA ASP A 459 -17.39 -0.59 -13.40
C ASP A 459 -16.61 0.16 -14.49
N LYS A 460 -16.04 1.33 -14.17
CA LYS A 460 -15.23 2.14 -15.09
C LYS A 460 -13.78 1.66 -15.20
N PHE A 461 -13.33 0.93 -14.18
CA PHE A 461 -11.99 0.37 -14.09
C PHE A 461 -11.93 -1.06 -14.67
N PHE A 462 -13.06 -1.78 -14.68
CA PHE A 462 -13.24 -3.09 -15.29
C PHE A 462 -14.47 -3.10 -16.22
N PRO A 463 -14.50 -2.31 -17.31
CA PRO A 463 -15.69 -2.10 -18.16
C PRO A 463 -16.19 -3.36 -18.89
N HIS A 464 -15.43 -4.46 -18.84
CA HIS A 464 -15.76 -5.75 -19.44
C HIS A 464 -15.79 -6.91 -18.43
N ASP A 465 -15.53 -6.65 -17.15
CA ASP A 465 -15.64 -7.65 -16.08
C ASP A 465 -16.33 -7.08 -14.83
N ALA A 466 -17.65 -7.21 -14.82
CA ALA A 466 -18.49 -6.83 -13.68
C ALA A 466 -18.20 -7.68 -12.43
N SER A 467 -17.71 -8.91 -12.57
CA SER A 467 -17.36 -9.76 -11.43
C SER A 467 -16.12 -9.21 -10.72
N LYS A 468 -15.13 -8.72 -11.47
CA LYS A 468 -13.97 -8.02 -10.92
C LYS A 468 -14.34 -6.66 -10.34
N ALA A 469 -15.25 -5.92 -10.98
CA ALA A 469 -15.76 -4.68 -10.42
C ALA A 469 -16.41 -4.90 -9.04
N ASP A 470 -17.24 -5.94 -8.90
CA ASP A 470 -17.86 -6.33 -7.63
C ASP A 470 -16.84 -6.87 -6.61
N GLU A 471 -15.85 -7.67 -7.02
CA GLU A 471 -14.81 -8.21 -6.13
C GLU A 471 -13.96 -7.09 -5.49
N TYR A 472 -13.56 -6.10 -6.30
CA TYR A 472 -12.86 -4.90 -5.83
C TYR A 472 -13.77 -4.01 -4.97
N SER A 473 -15.01 -3.80 -5.39
CA SER A 473 -16.00 -3.00 -4.66
C SER A 473 -16.23 -3.54 -3.23
N GLN A 474 -16.47 -4.85 -3.12
CA GLN A 474 -16.69 -5.54 -1.84
C GLN A 474 -15.42 -5.59 -0.99
N THR A 475 -14.26 -5.91 -1.58
CA THR A 475 -12.98 -5.94 -0.87
C THR A 475 -12.66 -4.57 -0.25
N VAL A 476 -12.76 -3.50 -1.04
CA VAL A 476 -12.44 -2.14 -0.57
C VAL A 476 -13.41 -1.67 0.51
N HIS A 477 -14.72 -1.86 0.31
CA HIS A 477 -15.70 -1.47 1.34
C HIS A 477 -15.52 -2.27 2.64
N GLY A 478 -15.16 -3.55 2.55
CA GLY A 478 -14.78 -4.38 3.69
C GLY A 478 -13.54 -3.87 4.44
N ILE A 479 -12.49 -3.46 3.73
CA ILE A 479 -11.29 -2.85 4.32
C ILE A 479 -11.62 -1.52 5.00
N LEU A 480 -12.37 -0.63 4.34
CA LEU A 480 -12.76 0.68 4.88
C LEU A 480 -13.56 0.56 6.18
N ARG A 481 -14.58 -0.30 6.18
CA ARG A 481 -15.41 -0.56 7.38
C ARG A 481 -14.60 -1.27 8.46
N GLY A 482 -13.80 -2.26 8.08
CA GLY A 482 -12.97 -3.04 8.99
C GLY A 482 -11.88 -2.21 9.68
N HIS A 483 -11.33 -1.19 9.03
CA HIS A 483 -10.35 -0.32 9.67
C HIS A 483 -10.98 0.66 10.66
N LEU A 484 -12.21 1.13 10.41
CA LEU A 484 -12.96 1.89 11.41
C LEU A 484 -13.32 1.02 12.64
N GLU A 485 -13.69 -0.25 12.42
CA GLU A 485 -13.84 -1.21 13.53
C GLU A 485 -12.52 -1.37 14.31
N TRP A 486 -11.38 -1.46 13.61
CA TRP A 486 -10.06 -1.56 14.22
C TRP A 486 -9.67 -0.33 15.05
N LEU A 487 -9.78 0.87 14.47
CA LEU A 487 -9.43 2.14 15.13
C LEU A 487 -10.21 2.38 16.43
N PHE A 488 -11.50 2.04 16.45
CA PHE A 488 -12.39 2.34 17.57
C PHE A 488 -12.61 1.18 18.55
N THR A 489 -12.28 -0.08 18.19
CA THR A 489 -12.51 -1.25 19.06
C THR A 489 -11.31 -2.18 19.27
N VAL A 490 -10.18 -1.96 18.59
CA VAL A 490 -8.98 -2.82 18.67
C VAL A 490 -7.73 -2.04 19.05
N ALA A 491 -7.52 -0.85 18.47
CA ALA A 491 -6.39 0.03 18.80
C ALA A 491 -6.50 0.56 20.25
N GLN A 492 -5.51 0.23 21.09
CA GLN A 492 -5.53 0.60 22.51
C GLN A 492 -5.12 2.07 22.71
N VAL A 493 -5.97 2.85 23.38
CA VAL A 493 -5.74 4.29 23.61
C VAL A 493 -5.31 4.65 25.04
N GLY A 494 -5.31 3.70 25.98
CA GLY A 494 -4.94 3.90 27.38
C GLY A 494 -3.58 3.29 27.78
N SER A 495 -3.30 3.23 29.08
CA SER A 495 -2.18 2.49 29.71
C SER A 495 -2.57 1.01 29.91
N GLY A 496 -2.54 0.22 28.83
CA GLY A 496 -3.19 -1.10 28.73
C GLY A 496 -2.64 -2.27 29.55
N ASP A 497 -1.66 -2.08 30.45
CA ASP A 497 -1.11 -3.17 31.27
C ASP A 497 -1.77 -3.22 32.67
N ALA A 498 -2.95 -3.85 32.76
CA ALA A 498 -3.63 -4.16 34.02
C ALA A 498 -2.83 -5.04 35.00
N ALA A 499 -1.68 -5.59 34.55
CA ALA A 499 -0.73 -6.33 35.37
C ALA A 499 0.47 -5.48 35.87
N ALA A 500 0.61 -4.24 35.40
CA ALA A 500 1.67 -3.30 35.79
C ALA A 500 1.16 -2.08 36.57
N ALA A 501 -0.17 -1.92 36.72
CA ALA A 501 -0.82 -0.86 37.48
C ALA A 501 -0.69 -1.01 39.02
N VAL A 502 0.53 -1.23 39.51
CA VAL A 502 0.89 -1.39 40.93
C VAL A 502 2.17 -0.60 41.19
N ASP A 503 2.03 0.72 41.40
CA ASP A 503 2.71 1.54 42.43
C ASP A 503 2.71 3.05 42.12
N ASP A 504 2.45 3.48 40.87
CA ASP A 504 2.37 4.91 40.49
C ASP A 504 0.94 5.48 40.53
N GLU A 505 0.53 6.08 41.65
CA GLU A 505 -0.70 6.90 41.78
C GLU A 505 -0.64 8.24 41.02
N ALA A 506 0.43 8.49 40.24
CA ALA A 506 0.75 9.79 39.66
C ALA A 506 0.39 9.95 38.17
N ASP A 507 0.28 8.87 37.39
CA ASP A 507 0.10 8.97 35.93
C ASP A 507 -1.39 9.10 35.54
N ASN A 508 -1.74 10.20 34.88
CA ASN A 508 -3.11 10.68 34.83
C ASN A 508 -3.85 10.25 33.54
N HIS A 509 -4.63 9.17 33.65
CA HIS A 509 -5.80 8.80 32.82
C HIS A 509 -5.80 9.29 31.35
N SER A 510 -4.68 9.09 30.66
CA SER A 510 -4.48 9.62 29.31
C SER A 510 -5.06 8.65 28.28
N HIS A 511 -5.95 9.15 27.42
CA HIS A 511 -6.74 8.35 26.49
C HIS A 511 -6.61 8.93 25.07
N TYR A 512 -5.59 8.51 24.32
CA TYR A 512 -5.34 8.97 22.95
C TYR A 512 -4.66 7.89 22.11
N TRP A 513 -4.84 7.92 20.78
CA TRP A 513 -4.17 6.98 19.88
C TRP A 513 -2.66 7.25 19.86
N ARG A 514 -1.88 6.18 20.02
CA ARG A 514 -0.41 6.23 19.97
C ARG A 514 0.05 6.37 18.51
N ARG A 515 1.26 6.90 18.31
CA ARG A 515 1.85 7.10 16.96
C ARG A 515 1.82 5.85 16.08
N SER A 516 2.16 4.68 16.62
CA SER A 516 2.13 3.42 15.87
C SER A 516 1.74 2.17 16.67
N TYR A 517 1.17 1.20 15.97
CA TYR A 517 0.52 0.00 16.51
C TYR A 517 0.91 -1.28 15.78
N LEU A 518 1.09 -2.38 16.52
CA LEU A 518 1.01 -3.73 15.96
C LEU A 518 -0.41 -3.98 15.39
N VAL A 519 -0.55 -4.87 14.39
CA VAL A 519 -1.87 -5.16 13.79
C VAL A 519 -2.93 -5.67 14.79
N SER A 520 -2.51 -6.21 15.93
CA SER A 520 -3.39 -6.58 17.05
C SER A 520 -3.86 -5.40 17.92
N GLY A 521 -3.59 -4.16 17.53
CA GLY A 521 -4.00 -2.95 18.24
C GLY A 521 -3.17 -2.61 19.49
N ARG A 522 -2.13 -3.40 19.82
CA ARG A 522 -1.16 -3.04 20.88
C ARG A 522 -0.19 -1.95 20.36
N PRO A 523 0.04 -0.86 21.10
CA PRO A 523 1.03 0.16 20.76
C PRO A 523 2.46 -0.39 20.61
N LYS A 524 3.26 0.28 19.78
CA LYS A 524 4.73 0.19 19.80
C LYS A 524 5.35 1.37 20.55
N ASP A 525 4.88 2.58 20.27
CA ASP A 525 5.45 3.82 20.79
C ASP A 525 4.92 4.16 22.20
N GLY A 526 5.69 4.98 22.92
CA GLY A 526 5.36 5.41 24.29
C GLY A 526 4.31 6.52 24.36
N LEU A 527 4.31 7.27 25.48
CA LEU A 527 3.34 8.33 25.79
C LEU A 527 3.56 9.65 25.02
N VAL A 528 4.03 9.60 23.77
CA VAL A 528 4.18 10.78 22.91
C VAL A 528 2.83 11.12 22.29
N TYR A 529 2.39 12.37 22.43
CA TYR A 529 1.14 12.87 21.86
C TYR A 529 1.38 13.58 20.52
N GLN A 530 0.81 13.05 19.45
CA GLN A 530 0.73 13.69 18.13
C GLN A 530 -0.71 14.13 17.86
N LEU A 531 -0.91 15.44 17.67
CA LEU A 531 -2.22 16.05 17.46
C LEU A 531 -2.91 15.55 16.19
N ASP A 532 -2.18 15.43 15.08
CA ASP A 532 -2.74 15.00 13.79
C ASP A 532 -3.11 13.50 13.81
N THR A 533 -2.30 12.66 14.45
CA THR A 533 -2.61 11.26 14.74
C THR A 533 -3.94 11.09 15.52
N GLN A 534 -4.38 12.07 16.31
CA GLN A 534 -5.69 12.03 16.97
C GLN A 534 -6.85 12.42 16.05
N LEU A 535 -6.58 13.19 15.00
CA LEU A 535 -7.61 13.83 14.17
C LEU A 535 -7.97 12.96 12.96
N TYR A 536 -6.98 12.32 12.34
CA TYR A 536 -7.20 11.47 11.16
C TYR A 536 -8.22 10.33 11.39
N PRO A 537 -8.28 9.62 12.54
CA PRO A 537 -9.31 8.62 12.82
C PRO A 537 -10.74 9.18 12.84
N PHE A 538 -10.94 10.35 13.46
CA PHE A 538 -12.23 11.03 13.47
C PHE A 538 -12.60 11.54 12.08
N LEU A 539 -11.64 12.09 11.34
CA LEU A 539 -11.86 12.54 9.97
C LEU A 539 -12.22 11.37 9.04
N GLN A 540 -11.57 10.21 9.18
CA GLN A 540 -11.90 9.00 8.42
C GLN A 540 -13.33 8.54 8.67
N LEU A 541 -13.80 8.55 9.93
CA LEU A 541 -15.17 8.20 10.27
C LEU A 541 -16.18 9.18 9.61
N CYS A 542 -15.85 10.47 9.59
CA CYS A 542 -16.68 11.50 8.94
C CYS A 542 -16.66 11.39 7.40
N ASP A 543 -15.50 11.11 6.80
CA ASP A 543 -15.34 10.90 5.35
C ASP A 543 -16.10 9.64 4.90
N TYR A 544 -15.97 8.53 5.63
CA TYR A 544 -16.71 7.29 5.38
C TYR A 544 -18.23 7.50 5.54
N HIS A 545 -18.67 8.21 6.59
CA HIS A 545 -20.09 8.55 6.71
C HIS A 545 -20.56 9.39 5.50
N ARG A 546 -19.85 10.47 5.14
CA ARG A 546 -20.19 11.33 3.99
C ARG A 546 -20.15 10.58 2.65
N ALA A 547 -19.33 9.54 2.52
CA ALA A 547 -19.26 8.66 1.36
C ALA A 547 -20.48 7.72 1.26
N TYR A 548 -20.82 7.03 2.34
CA TYR A 548 -21.75 5.89 2.31
C TYR A 548 -23.16 6.16 2.86
N ALA A 549 -23.42 7.27 3.56
CA ALA A 549 -24.75 7.61 4.07
C ALA A 549 -25.82 7.73 2.97
N ALA A 550 -25.42 8.15 1.78
CA ALA A 550 -26.28 8.31 0.61
C ALA A 550 -26.37 7.05 -0.28
N SER A 551 -25.92 5.88 0.20
CA SER A 551 -26.02 4.60 -0.51
C SER A 551 -27.47 4.15 -0.64
N LYS A 552 -28.19 4.74 -1.61
CA LYS A 552 -29.54 4.29 -2.00
C LYS A 552 -29.49 2.80 -2.31
N PRO A 553 -30.45 1.99 -1.82
CA PRO A 553 -30.53 0.59 -2.21
C PRO A 553 -30.84 0.51 -3.71
N ASN A 554 -29.84 0.24 -4.54
CA ASN A 554 -30.02 -0.08 -5.95
C ASN A 554 -30.45 -1.55 -6.10
N VAL A 555 -31.45 -1.94 -5.30
CA VAL A 555 -32.07 -3.26 -5.35
C VAL A 555 -33.14 -3.18 -6.43
N ASN A 556 -32.89 -3.85 -7.56
CA ASN A 556 -33.98 -4.26 -8.44
C ASN A 556 -34.84 -5.26 -7.67
N VAL A 557 -35.83 -4.76 -6.93
CA VAL A 557 -36.96 -5.57 -6.50
C VAL A 557 -37.84 -5.72 -7.72
N ASP A 558 -37.90 -6.93 -8.28
CA ASP A 558 -38.98 -7.32 -9.17
C ASP A 558 -40.29 -7.34 -8.36
N ASP A 559 -40.96 -6.19 -8.25
CA ASP A 559 -42.32 -6.04 -7.68
C ASP A 559 -43.35 -6.72 -8.61
N ASN A 560 -43.26 -8.05 -8.69
CA ASN A 560 -44.10 -8.92 -9.51
C ASN A 560 -45.44 -9.23 -8.81
N ASP A 561 -46.04 -8.22 -8.18
CA ASP A 561 -47.19 -8.38 -7.29
C ASP A 561 -48.51 -8.38 -8.08
N ASN A 562 -48.99 -9.59 -8.39
CA ASN A 562 -50.14 -9.85 -9.23
C ASN A 562 -51.47 -9.65 -8.49
N ASN A 563 -51.91 -8.40 -8.22
CA ASN A 563 -53.33 -8.17 -7.87
C ASN A 563 -53.88 -6.73 -8.00
N ALA A 564 -54.63 -6.42 -9.08
CA ALA A 564 -55.60 -5.31 -9.11
C ALA A 564 -56.59 -5.34 -10.31
N ASN A 565 -57.21 -6.48 -10.66
CA ASN A 565 -58.09 -6.55 -11.84
C ASN A 565 -59.58 -6.30 -11.52
N ASN A 566 -60.01 -5.04 -11.30
CA ASN A 566 -61.41 -4.61 -11.43
C ASN A 566 -61.64 -3.08 -11.30
N LYS A 567 -62.62 -2.54 -12.08
CA LYS A 567 -63.41 -1.29 -11.87
C LYS A 567 -62.70 0.07 -11.95
N THR A 568 -63.28 1.15 -12.49
CA THR A 568 -64.37 1.35 -13.49
C THR A 568 -64.23 2.77 -14.10
N ASN A 569 -65.06 3.12 -15.09
CA ASN A 569 -65.13 4.40 -15.80
C ASN A 569 -65.30 5.68 -14.92
N ASP A 570 -65.17 6.82 -15.63
CA ASP A 570 -65.58 8.21 -15.33
C ASP A 570 -64.50 9.13 -14.72
N GLY A 571 -64.22 10.34 -15.25
CA GLY A 571 -64.68 10.93 -16.52
C GLY A 571 -64.30 12.42 -16.72
N ALA A 572 -64.51 12.94 -17.94
CA ALA A 572 -64.69 14.36 -18.32
C ALA A 572 -63.56 15.42 -18.16
N HIS A 573 -62.98 15.82 -19.30
CA HIS A 573 -62.58 17.21 -19.69
C HIS A 573 -61.38 17.90 -18.96
N SER A 574 -60.68 18.90 -19.53
CA SER A 574 -61.04 19.83 -20.62
C SER A 574 -59.87 20.25 -21.55
N HIS A 575 -60.20 20.86 -22.70
CA HIS A 575 -59.27 21.28 -23.77
C HIS A 575 -58.36 22.48 -23.44
N LYS A 576 -57.19 22.58 -24.10
CA LYS A 576 -56.95 23.57 -25.20
C LYS A 576 -55.59 23.43 -25.93
N THR A 577 -55.65 23.59 -27.25
CA THR A 577 -54.55 23.89 -28.20
C THR A 577 -54.71 25.36 -28.70
N PRO A 578 -53.84 25.97 -29.54
CA PRO A 578 -52.65 25.48 -30.27
C PRO A 578 -51.40 26.43 -30.26
N SER A 579 -50.44 26.11 -31.14
CA SER A 579 -49.34 26.88 -31.82
C SER A 579 -49.49 28.42 -31.97
N PRO A 580 -48.42 29.23 -32.24
CA PRO A 580 -47.34 28.96 -33.22
C PRO A 580 -45.91 29.51 -32.94
N ALA A 581 -45.02 29.40 -33.93
CA ALA A 581 -43.62 29.88 -33.94
C ALA A 581 -43.42 31.20 -34.72
N PRO A 582 -42.25 31.86 -34.54
CA PRO A 582 -41.36 32.25 -35.65
C PRO A 582 -39.87 31.95 -35.35
N SER A 583 -38.87 31.73 -36.24
CA SER A 583 -38.64 31.80 -37.70
C SER A 583 -37.61 32.87 -38.16
N ALA A 584 -36.33 32.48 -38.34
CA ALA A 584 -35.25 33.10 -39.17
C ALA A 584 -33.97 32.23 -39.01
N SER A 585 -33.35 31.57 -40.00
CA SER A 585 -32.66 32.01 -41.24
C SER A 585 -31.27 32.66 -40.98
N SER A 586 -30.17 32.36 -41.68
CA SER A 586 -30.03 31.76 -43.03
C SER A 586 -28.62 31.21 -43.41
N ALA A 587 -28.59 30.13 -44.21
CA ALA A 587 -27.61 29.80 -45.30
C ALA A 587 -26.11 29.57 -44.94
N PHE A 588 -25.27 28.85 -45.72
CA PHE A 588 -25.29 28.53 -47.17
C PHE A 588 -24.94 27.05 -47.52
N SER A 589 -25.17 26.69 -48.80
CA SER A 589 -24.95 25.39 -49.49
C SER A 589 -23.47 24.96 -49.63
N SER A 590 -23.06 23.75 -50.06
CA SER A 590 -23.53 22.95 -51.23
C SER A 590 -23.03 21.48 -51.24
N SER A 591 -23.91 20.46 -51.38
CA SER A 591 -24.10 19.55 -52.55
C SER A 591 -22.83 19.01 -53.25
N SER A 592 -22.60 17.70 -53.39
CA SER A 592 -23.35 16.67 -54.17
C SER A 592 -23.01 15.23 -53.67
N SER A 593 -23.72 14.10 -53.85
CA SER A 593 -24.95 13.62 -54.55
C SER A 593 -24.70 12.59 -55.67
N LEU A 594 -25.39 11.42 -55.59
CA LEU A 594 -25.65 10.39 -56.63
C LEU A 594 -24.56 9.28 -56.82
N ALA A 595 -24.88 8.01 -57.12
CA ALA A 595 -26.16 7.27 -57.08
C ALA A 595 -25.98 5.73 -57.13
N SER A 596 -27.07 5.00 -56.91
CA SER A 596 -27.25 3.53 -56.91
C SER A 596 -26.98 2.80 -58.25
N SER A 597 -26.64 1.50 -58.17
CA SER A 597 -27.09 0.47 -59.14
C SER A 597 -27.14 -0.93 -58.48
N SER A 598 -27.67 -1.95 -59.17
CA SER A 598 -28.17 -3.19 -58.55
C SER A 598 -28.13 -4.43 -59.47
N ALA A 599 -28.30 -5.64 -58.87
CA ALA A 599 -28.64 -6.92 -59.51
C ALA A 599 -27.53 -7.59 -60.39
N SER A 600 -27.50 -8.91 -60.66
CA SER A 600 -28.06 -10.13 -60.02
C SER A 600 -27.57 -11.42 -60.73
N SER A 601 -27.77 -12.60 -60.12
CA SER A 601 -27.83 -13.96 -60.76
C SER A 601 -26.50 -14.55 -61.32
N THR A 602 -26.24 -15.87 -61.50
CA THR A 602 -26.81 -17.21 -61.13
C THR A 602 -25.80 -18.29 -61.61
N SER A 603 -25.73 -19.59 -61.22
CA SER A 603 -26.19 -20.41 -60.07
C SER A 603 -25.70 -21.89 -60.26
N ARG A 604 -25.94 -22.79 -59.28
CA ARG A 604 -25.84 -24.29 -59.35
C ARG A 604 -24.41 -24.88 -59.37
N ALA A 605 -24.11 -26.10 -58.89
CA ALA A 605 -24.82 -27.16 -58.16
C ALA A 605 -23.77 -28.22 -57.69
N SER A 606 -23.96 -29.22 -56.80
CA SER A 606 -24.79 -29.51 -55.62
C SER A 606 -24.63 -31.02 -55.27
N THR A 607 -23.94 -31.39 -54.18
CA THR A 607 -23.95 -32.72 -53.50
C THR A 607 -23.03 -32.63 -52.26
N SER A 608 -23.28 -33.20 -51.08
CA SER A 608 -24.49 -33.86 -50.52
C SER A 608 -24.43 -33.83 -48.97
N THR A 609 -25.59 -34.01 -48.32
CA THR A 609 -25.88 -34.01 -46.87
C THR A 609 -25.14 -35.09 -46.03
N PRO A 610 -25.08 -35.01 -44.67
CA PRO A 610 -26.07 -34.38 -43.76
C PRO A 610 -25.54 -33.38 -42.70
N SER A 611 -26.52 -32.76 -42.03
CA SER A 611 -26.37 -31.70 -41.02
C SER A 611 -26.44 -32.21 -39.58
N PHE A 612 -25.64 -31.61 -38.69
CA PHE A 612 -25.97 -31.44 -37.28
C PHE A 612 -25.58 -30.02 -36.85
N SER A 613 -26.42 -29.35 -36.06
CA SER A 613 -26.18 -27.98 -35.60
C SER A 613 -25.47 -27.97 -34.26
N MET A 614 -24.27 -27.38 -34.19
CA MET A 614 -23.72 -26.91 -32.92
C MET A 614 -24.35 -25.57 -32.57
N SER A 615 -25.33 -25.59 -31.68
CA SER A 615 -25.68 -24.44 -30.85
C SER A 615 -24.59 -24.27 -29.80
N ALA A 616 -24.11 -23.04 -29.59
CA ALA A 616 -23.26 -22.75 -28.44
C ALA A 616 -24.08 -22.94 -27.17
N PHE A 617 -23.53 -23.68 -26.20
CA PHE A 617 -24.10 -23.81 -24.85
C PHE A 617 -23.16 -23.17 -23.84
N THR A 618 -23.71 -22.21 -23.11
CA THR A 618 -23.11 -21.60 -21.92
C THR A 618 -23.65 -22.32 -20.69
N ASP A 619 -22.79 -23.06 -19.98
CA ASP A 619 -23.03 -23.57 -18.63
C ASP A 619 -21.78 -23.20 -17.81
N ALA A 620 -21.86 -22.29 -16.84
CA ALA A 620 -22.48 -22.42 -15.51
C ALA A 620 -21.60 -23.27 -14.55
N PRO A 621 -21.14 -22.70 -13.41
CA PRO A 621 -20.23 -23.41 -12.50
C PRO A 621 -20.95 -24.56 -11.78
N TYR A 622 -20.27 -25.71 -11.71
CA TYR A 622 -20.90 -26.97 -11.29
C TYR A 622 -21.01 -27.09 -9.76
N THR A 623 -22.16 -27.55 -9.28
CA THR A 623 -22.43 -27.79 -7.85
C THR A 623 -21.81 -29.11 -7.37
N ASN A 624 -21.20 -29.10 -6.19
CA ASN A 624 -20.58 -30.27 -5.58
C ASN A 624 -21.63 -31.27 -5.02
N PRO A 625 -21.63 -32.56 -5.43
CA PRO A 625 -22.50 -33.59 -4.86
C PRO A 625 -21.89 -34.30 -3.63
N ASP A 626 -22.77 -34.88 -2.80
CA ASP A 626 -22.50 -35.90 -1.79
C ASP A 626 -21.43 -35.63 -0.70
N THR A 627 -21.83 -34.87 0.33
CA THR A 627 -21.49 -35.23 1.72
C THR A 627 -22.74 -35.28 2.59
N ASN A 628 -23.08 -36.48 3.06
CA ASN A 628 -24.27 -36.73 3.87
C ASN A 628 -23.85 -37.24 5.25
N ASP A 629 -23.33 -36.34 6.10
CA ASP A 629 -23.27 -36.56 7.56
C ASP A 629 -23.44 -35.22 8.33
N THR A 630 -23.58 -35.29 9.66
CA THR A 630 -24.67 -34.58 10.34
C THR A 630 -24.25 -33.60 11.44
N THR A 631 -23.45 -32.59 11.08
CA THR A 631 -23.36 -31.33 11.86
C THR A 631 -23.42 -30.09 10.97
N LYS A 632 -24.63 -29.58 10.69
CA LYS A 632 -24.79 -28.26 10.09
C LYS A 632 -24.42 -27.18 11.13
N PRO A 633 -23.45 -26.29 10.90
CA PRO A 633 -23.52 -24.98 11.53
C PRO A 633 -24.79 -24.31 11.02
N HIS A 634 -25.64 -23.81 11.92
CA HIS A 634 -26.78 -23.01 11.50
C HIS A 634 -26.25 -21.71 10.87
N THR A 635 -26.43 -21.56 9.56
CA THR A 635 -26.29 -20.28 8.86
C THR A 635 -27.47 -19.37 9.20
N SER A 636 -27.56 -19.03 10.48
CA SER A 636 -28.17 -17.79 10.92
C SER A 636 -27.31 -16.67 10.34
N THR A 637 -27.68 -16.17 9.16
CA THR A 637 -27.19 -14.89 8.65
C THR A 637 -27.60 -13.82 9.65
N ALA A 638 -26.73 -13.51 10.61
CA ALA A 638 -26.91 -12.39 11.50
C ALA A 638 -27.12 -11.14 10.63
N PRO A 639 -28.17 -10.32 10.88
CA PRO A 639 -28.52 -9.24 9.99
C PRO A 639 -27.34 -8.26 9.88
N THR A 640 -26.89 -8.02 8.66
CA THR A 640 -25.73 -7.16 8.39
C THR A 640 -26.02 -5.77 8.96
N GLU A 641 -25.22 -5.34 9.92
CA GLU A 641 -25.42 -4.10 10.65
C GLU A 641 -25.46 -2.91 9.66
N SER A 642 -26.58 -2.18 9.65
CA SER A 642 -26.81 -1.08 8.72
C SER A 642 -25.80 0.05 8.92
N HIS A 643 -25.58 0.87 7.89
CA HIS A 643 -24.68 2.03 7.97
C HIS A 643 -25.01 2.94 9.16
N THR A 644 -26.30 3.23 9.37
CA THR A 644 -26.77 4.04 10.50
C THR A 644 -26.43 3.41 11.85
N ALA A 645 -26.62 2.09 12.01
CA ALA A 645 -26.31 1.38 13.25
C ALA A 645 -24.79 1.32 13.51
N PHE A 646 -24.00 1.10 12.45
CA PHE A 646 -22.54 1.11 12.50
C PHE A 646 -21.99 2.45 12.99
N ILE A 647 -22.39 3.56 12.35
CA ILE A 647 -21.94 4.90 12.74
C ILE A 647 -22.36 5.21 14.19
N HIS A 648 -23.62 4.97 14.55
CA HIS A 648 -24.10 5.16 15.92
C HIS A 648 -23.29 4.33 16.93
N ARG A 649 -22.96 3.06 16.63
CA ARG A 649 -22.15 2.21 17.50
C ARG A 649 -20.73 2.75 17.67
N LEU A 650 -20.07 3.20 16.59
CA LEU A 650 -18.72 3.76 16.69
C LEU A 650 -18.69 5.04 17.54
N LEU A 651 -19.68 5.93 17.35
CA LEU A 651 -19.89 7.12 18.21
C LEU A 651 -20.15 6.75 19.68
N SER A 652 -20.76 5.58 19.93
CA SER A 652 -21.03 5.05 21.27
C SER A 652 -19.83 4.36 21.92
N THR A 653 -18.68 4.21 21.23
CA THR A 653 -17.52 3.52 21.81
C THR A 653 -16.88 4.33 22.95
N PRO A 654 -16.33 3.68 24.00
CA PRO A 654 -15.48 4.33 24.98
C PRO A 654 -14.31 5.06 24.32
N THR A 655 -13.72 4.48 23.27
CA THR A 655 -12.64 5.07 22.47
C THR A 655 -13.02 6.43 21.89
N PHE A 656 -14.15 6.53 21.15
CA PHE A 656 -14.61 7.80 20.58
C PHE A 656 -14.81 8.86 21.68
N ARG A 657 -15.53 8.51 22.76
CA ARG A 657 -15.84 9.43 23.86
C ARG A 657 -14.59 9.90 24.60
N LEU A 658 -13.69 8.98 24.95
CA LEU A 658 -12.49 9.28 25.75
C LEU A 658 -11.46 10.06 24.95
N VAL A 659 -11.17 9.67 23.70
CA VAL A 659 -10.17 10.39 22.88
C VAL A 659 -10.65 11.77 22.47
N LEU A 660 -11.94 11.96 22.18
CA LEU A 660 -12.48 13.30 21.93
C LEU A 660 -12.40 14.19 23.19
N THR A 661 -12.48 13.60 24.39
CA THR A 661 -12.32 14.33 25.65
C THR A 661 -10.85 14.69 25.92
N ASP A 662 -9.90 13.78 25.71
CA ASP A 662 -8.46 14.05 25.84
C ASP A 662 -8.04 15.14 24.83
N LEU A 663 -8.38 14.97 23.55
CA LEU A 663 -8.13 15.94 22.47
C LEU A 663 -8.62 17.35 22.85
N LEU A 664 -9.88 17.51 23.27
CA LEU A 664 -10.43 18.82 23.66
C LEU A 664 -9.82 19.38 24.95
N SER A 665 -9.13 18.57 25.76
CA SER A 665 -8.37 19.04 26.91
C SER A 665 -6.98 19.61 26.54
N ARG A 666 -6.47 19.34 25.33
CA ARG A 666 -5.16 19.79 24.81
C ARG A 666 -5.16 21.23 24.29
N ILE A 667 -6.26 21.95 24.44
CA ILE A 667 -6.37 23.37 24.08
C ILE A 667 -5.68 24.20 25.17
N ASP A 668 -4.59 24.89 24.84
CA ASP A 668 -3.95 25.79 25.79
C ASP A 668 -4.86 26.99 26.09
N SER A 669 -5.12 27.20 27.37
CA SER A 669 -5.92 28.30 27.92
C SER A 669 -5.40 29.71 27.62
N THR A 670 -4.12 29.87 27.23
CA THR A 670 -3.52 31.17 26.94
C THR A 670 -3.70 31.58 25.48
N THR A 671 -3.45 30.64 24.56
CA THR A 671 -3.40 30.86 23.11
C THR A 671 -4.71 30.48 22.42
N ASN A 672 -5.45 29.51 22.97
CA ASN A 672 -6.60 28.81 22.36
C ASN A 672 -6.21 28.00 21.11
N LEU A 673 -4.98 27.50 21.07
CA LEU A 673 -4.49 26.51 20.10
C LEU A 673 -4.32 25.14 20.77
N PHE A 674 -4.41 24.09 19.97
CA PHE A 674 -4.10 22.73 20.41
C PHE A 674 -2.57 22.52 20.43
N THR A 675 -2.06 21.92 21.51
CA THR A 675 -0.66 21.48 21.59
C THR A 675 -0.42 20.14 20.89
N THR A 676 0.82 19.88 20.53
CA THR A 676 1.36 18.59 20.09
C THR A 676 2.76 18.42 20.68
N ASP A 677 3.23 17.19 20.88
CA ASP A 677 4.61 16.91 21.31
C ASP A 677 5.53 16.78 20.08
N GLU A 678 5.12 15.95 19.12
CA GLU A 678 5.78 15.77 17.81
C GLU A 678 4.96 16.36 16.65
N THR A 679 5.62 16.64 15.51
CA THR A 679 5.02 17.04 14.23
C THR A 679 4.53 15.82 13.42
N PRO A 680 3.81 16.01 12.30
CA PRO A 680 3.50 14.95 11.34
C PRO A 680 4.72 14.28 10.68
N ALA A 681 5.93 14.84 10.85
CA ALA A 681 7.21 14.23 10.44
C ALA A 681 7.87 13.38 11.54
N ASP A 682 7.20 13.17 12.67
CA ASP A 682 7.72 12.52 13.88
C ASP A 682 8.91 13.31 14.51
N ASP A 683 8.98 14.64 14.29
CA ASP A 683 10.00 15.54 14.84
C ASP A 683 9.52 16.26 16.12
N ASP A 684 10.40 16.40 17.11
CA ASP A 684 10.12 17.07 18.39
C ASP A 684 9.82 18.58 18.21
N THR A 685 8.69 19.04 18.74
CA THR A 685 8.29 20.46 18.66
C THR A 685 8.91 21.36 19.72
N SER A 686 9.27 20.82 20.88
CA SER A 686 9.90 21.45 22.06
C SER A 686 9.57 22.93 22.31
N ASP A 687 10.24 23.84 21.61
CA ASP A 687 10.17 25.29 21.77
C ASP A 687 8.92 25.92 21.10
N PHE A 688 8.19 25.14 20.29
CA PHE A 688 7.07 25.54 19.41
C PHE A 688 5.89 24.52 19.39
N PRO A 689 5.22 24.23 20.51
CA PRO A 689 4.20 23.15 20.62
C PRO A 689 2.91 23.38 19.82
N PHE A 690 2.73 24.55 19.19
CA PHE A 690 1.54 24.89 18.41
C PHE A 690 1.81 24.75 16.91
N HIS A 691 1.74 23.53 16.39
CA HIS A 691 1.93 23.24 14.96
C HIS A 691 0.74 23.74 14.13
N MET A 692 1.00 24.49 13.05
CA MET A 692 -0.04 25.08 12.19
C MET A 692 -0.84 24.01 11.49
N SER A 693 -0.18 23.15 10.70
CA SER A 693 -0.83 22.11 9.88
C SER A 693 -1.80 21.27 10.71
N SER A 694 -1.37 20.85 11.91
CA SER A 694 -2.18 20.04 12.82
C SER A 694 -3.34 20.84 13.46
N ASN A 695 -3.19 22.15 13.70
CA ASN A 695 -4.30 23.01 14.16
C ASN A 695 -5.32 23.32 13.02
N LEU A 696 -4.87 23.40 11.77
CA LEU A 696 -5.76 23.53 10.61
C LEU A 696 -6.55 22.23 10.38
N LEU A 697 -5.89 21.07 10.51
CA LEU A 697 -6.56 19.77 10.55
C LEU A 697 -7.56 19.67 11.71
N ALA A 698 -7.24 20.23 12.88
CA ALA A 698 -8.15 20.25 14.04
C ALA A 698 -9.43 21.02 13.72
N TRP A 699 -9.31 22.21 13.11
CA TRP A 699 -10.45 23.00 12.63
C TRP A 699 -11.37 22.20 11.70
N TYR A 700 -10.80 21.54 10.68
CA TYR A 700 -11.57 20.81 9.66
C TYR A 700 -12.23 19.54 10.21
N THR A 701 -11.48 18.79 11.01
CA THR A 701 -11.93 17.55 11.65
C THR A 701 -13.03 17.81 12.66
N LEU A 702 -12.84 18.78 13.56
CA LEU A 702 -13.83 19.10 14.61
C LEU A 702 -15.13 19.65 14.02
N LYS A 703 -15.08 20.40 12.91
CA LYS A 703 -16.29 20.78 12.16
C LYS A 703 -17.04 19.52 11.66
N SER A 704 -16.31 18.61 11.01
CA SER A 704 -16.87 17.34 10.50
C SER A 704 -17.47 16.47 11.61
N VAL A 705 -16.82 16.40 12.77
CA VAL A 705 -17.27 15.66 13.96
C VAL A 705 -18.55 16.28 14.54
N ALA A 706 -18.63 17.61 14.63
CA ALA A 706 -19.84 18.29 15.10
C ALA A 706 -21.04 18.04 14.17
N ASP A 707 -20.82 18.07 12.86
CA ASP A 707 -21.86 17.79 11.87
C ASP A 707 -22.32 16.32 11.93
N LEU A 708 -21.40 15.37 12.19
CA LEU A 708 -21.72 13.94 12.41
C LEU A 708 -22.51 13.72 13.71
N MET A 709 -22.14 14.39 14.80
CA MET A 709 -22.82 14.32 16.10
C MET A 709 -24.20 15.00 16.09
N ASP A 710 -24.47 15.93 15.19
CA ASP A 710 -25.82 16.48 14.98
C ASP A 710 -26.76 15.49 14.28
N GLU A 711 -26.26 14.64 13.37
CA GLU A 711 -27.09 13.64 12.66
C GLU A 711 -27.42 12.42 13.53
N PHE A 712 -26.47 11.97 14.37
CA PHE A 712 -26.60 10.75 15.18
C PHE A 712 -26.83 10.99 16.68
N GLY A 713 -26.62 12.21 17.16
CA GLY A 713 -26.58 12.56 18.58
C GLY A 713 -25.16 12.53 19.17
N SER A 714 -24.96 13.26 20.27
CA SER A 714 -23.74 13.13 21.08
C SER A 714 -23.62 11.72 21.68
N PRO A 715 -22.39 11.20 21.91
CA PRO A 715 -22.17 9.90 22.54
C PRO A 715 -22.96 9.71 23.83
N SER A 716 -23.59 8.54 23.98
CA SER A 716 -24.38 8.20 25.16
C SER A 716 -23.52 8.16 26.42
N LEU A 717 -23.93 8.91 27.45
CA LEU A 717 -23.33 8.86 28.78
C LEU A 717 -23.89 7.62 29.51
N GLU A 718 -23.06 6.58 29.66
CA GLU A 718 -23.37 5.44 30.53
C GLU A 718 -23.34 5.87 32.01
N GLU A 719 -24.21 5.28 32.83
CA GLU A 719 -24.45 5.73 34.21
C GLU A 719 -23.22 5.59 35.14
N ASP A 720 -22.30 4.69 34.83
CA ASP A 720 -21.12 4.37 35.66
C ASP A 720 -19.97 5.39 35.53
N VAL A 721 -20.01 6.34 34.60
CA VAL A 721 -18.96 7.38 34.45
C VAL A 721 -19.46 8.74 34.93
N VAL A 722 -19.06 9.12 36.15
CA VAL A 722 -19.38 10.43 36.75
C VAL A 722 -18.55 11.56 36.10
N LEU A 723 -18.90 11.92 34.86
CA LEU A 723 -18.43 13.15 34.25
C LEU A 723 -19.08 14.36 34.90
N THR A 724 -18.31 15.43 35.06
CA THR A 724 -18.86 16.71 35.54
C THR A 724 -19.82 17.31 34.50
N THR A 725 -20.79 18.11 34.95
CA THR A 725 -21.68 18.86 34.05
C THR A 725 -20.93 19.79 33.09
N THR A 726 -19.72 20.23 33.45
CA THR A 726 -18.81 20.96 32.56
C THR A 726 -18.39 20.11 31.36
N THR A 727 -17.92 18.88 31.58
CA THR A 727 -17.43 17.97 30.53
C THR A 727 -18.52 17.59 29.54
N ALA A 728 -19.75 17.36 30.03
CA ALA A 728 -20.90 17.08 29.16
C ALA A 728 -21.29 18.27 28.27
N ALA A 729 -21.07 19.51 28.72
CA ALA A 729 -21.30 20.70 27.89
C ALA A 729 -20.21 20.88 26.80
N THR A 730 -18.96 20.53 27.11
CA THR A 730 -17.83 20.54 26.16
C THR A 730 -18.05 19.58 24.99
N LEU A 731 -18.64 18.40 25.23
CA LEU A 731 -18.94 17.37 24.22
C LEU A 731 -20.23 17.63 23.41
N SER A 732 -20.62 18.89 23.22
CA SER A 732 -21.81 19.27 22.43
C SER A 732 -21.42 19.84 21.05
N PRO A 733 -22.15 19.50 19.96
CA PRO A 733 -21.85 20.00 18.61
C PRO A 733 -21.75 21.52 18.52
N ASN A 734 -22.64 22.23 19.23
CA ASN A 734 -22.63 23.69 19.29
C ASN A 734 -21.38 24.27 19.97
N HIS A 735 -20.84 23.60 20.99
CA HIS A 735 -19.56 24.00 21.60
C HIS A 735 -18.40 23.77 20.63
N ILE A 736 -18.37 22.60 19.97
CA ILE A 736 -17.33 22.24 19.00
C ILE A 736 -17.33 23.19 17.79
N ARG A 737 -18.50 23.53 17.22
CA ARG A 737 -18.59 24.56 16.15
C ARG A 737 -18.13 25.94 16.62
N SER A 738 -18.49 26.34 17.85
CA SER A 738 -18.02 27.62 18.43
C SER A 738 -16.49 27.66 18.58
N LEU A 739 -15.89 26.54 18.98
CA LEU A 739 -14.45 26.35 19.04
C LEU A 739 -13.81 26.42 17.65
N CYS A 740 -14.34 25.77 16.62
CA CYS A 740 -13.85 25.88 15.24
C CYS A 740 -13.84 27.34 14.75
N THR A 741 -14.91 28.11 15.03
CA THR A 741 -14.99 29.52 14.65
C THR A 741 -13.93 30.37 15.36
N ALA A 742 -13.69 30.13 16.66
CA ALA A 742 -12.63 30.79 17.40
C ALA A 742 -11.23 30.40 16.89
N LEU A 743 -10.98 29.10 16.69
CA LEU A 743 -9.72 28.53 16.25
C LEU A 743 -9.26 29.11 14.89
N ARG A 744 -10.17 29.31 13.93
CA ARG A 744 -9.84 29.97 12.66
C ARG A 744 -9.31 31.40 12.85
N GLY A 745 -9.94 32.18 13.75
CA GLY A 745 -9.49 33.53 14.09
C GLY A 745 -8.17 33.55 14.87
N VAL A 746 -7.94 32.53 15.70
CA VAL A 746 -6.69 32.33 16.46
C VAL A 746 -5.53 31.96 15.54
N ILE A 747 -5.74 31.04 14.58
CA ILE A 747 -4.75 30.70 13.54
C ILE A 747 -4.35 31.95 12.75
N TYR A 748 -5.30 32.80 12.35
CA TYR A 748 -4.98 34.08 11.69
C TYR A 748 -4.09 34.97 12.57
N ALA A 749 -4.44 35.14 13.84
CA ALA A 749 -3.80 36.09 14.74
C ALA A 749 -2.44 35.65 15.30
N GLN A 750 -2.17 34.34 15.39
CA GLN A 750 -0.99 33.78 16.08
C GLN A 750 -0.13 32.85 15.21
N LEU A 751 -0.68 32.28 14.12
CA LEU A 751 0.02 31.37 13.20
C LEU A 751 0.21 31.97 11.80
N THR A 752 0.17 33.31 11.67
CA THR A 752 0.65 34.02 10.48
C THR A 752 1.87 34.88 10.82
N CYS A 753 2.79 35.03 9.86
CA CYS A 753 4.00 35.82 10.01
C CYS A 753 4.35 36.56 8.70
N ASP A 754 5.28 37.51 8.79
CA ASP A 754 5.87 38.13 7.60
C ASP A 754 6.78 37.14 6.87
N CYS A 755 6.68 37.11 5.54
CA CYS A 755 7.48 36.23 4.71
C CYS A 755 8.98 36.61 4.76
N PRO A 756 9.91 35.65 4.96
CA PRO A 756 11.34 35.94 5.06
C PRO A 756 11.99 36.57 3.82
N ASP A 757 11.37 36.44 2.64
CA ASP A 757 11.87 36.95 1.35
C ASP A 757 12.02 38.49 1.28
N GLY A 758 11.47 39.22 2.25
CA GLY A 758 11.51 40.69 2.30
C GLY A 758 10.43 41.38 1.45
N SER A 759 9.47 40.64 0.91
CA SER A 759 8.30 41.19 0.20
C SER A 759 7.38 42.03 1.10
N GLY A 760 7.36 41.73 2.41
CA GLY A 760 6.37 42.26 3.35
C GLY A 760 4.99 41.61 3.24
N GLU A 761 4.84 40.56 2.44
CA GLU A 761 3.63 39.74 2.38
C GLU A 761 3.52 38.84 3.63
N LYS A 762 2.29 38.49 4.00
CA LYS A 762 2.03 37.51 5.07
C LYS A 762 2.02 36.09 4.51
N MET A 763 2.52 35.16 5.30
CA MET A 763 2.43 33.70 5.11
C MET A 763 1.97 33.04 6.42
N PHE A 764 1.63 31.76 6.37
CA PHE A 764 1.49 30.95 7.57
C PHE A 764 2.86 30.66 8.19
N ALA A 765 2.92 30.58 9.53
CA ALA A 765 4.05 29.99 10.23
C ALA A 765 3.93 28.45 10.24
N TYR A 766 5.05 27.74 10.36
CA TYR A 766 5.05 26.28 10.56
C TYR A 766 4.52 25.91 11.95
N ALA A 767 5.09 26.55 12.97
CA ALA A 767 4.72 26.35 14.36
C ALA A 767 4.95 27.63 15.18
N MET A 768 4.22 27.75 16.29
CA MET A 768 4.30 28.87 17.22
C MET A 768 4.70 28.39 18.62
N GLY A 769 5.45 29.22 19.34
CA GLY A 769 5.86 28.97 20.71
C GLY A 769 5.86 30.24 21.55
N THR A 770 5.32 30.15 22.77
CA THR A 770 5.29 31.25 23.73
C THR A 770 6.60 31.32 24.50
N ALA A 771 7.31 32.45 24.48
CA ALA A 771 8.51 32.58 25.30
C ALA A 771 8.14 32.61 26.80
N ALA A 772 8.62 31.62 27.55
CA ALA A 772 8.65 31.70 29.00
C ALA A 772 9.51 32.90 29.44
N ALA A 773 9.12 33.56 30.53
CA ALA A 773 9.93 34.63 31.11
C ALA A 773 11.16 34.02 31.82
N THR A 774 12.22 33.77 31.06
CA THR A 774 13.49 33.25 31.57
C THR A 774 14.12 34.25 32.53
N ASN A 775 14.10 33.95 33.83
CA ASN A 775 14.73 34.77 34.89
C ASN A 775 16.27 34.70 34.81
N HIS A 776 16.85 35.37 33.81
CA HIS A 776 18.29 35.44 33.58
C HIS A 776 18.77 36.86 33.20
N ASP A 777 18.25 37.87 33.91
CA ASP A 777 18.93 39.16 34.07
C ASP A 777 19.15 39.46 35.55
N HIS A 778 20.35 39.13 36.04
CA HIS A 778 20.79 39.46 37.39
C HIS A 778 21.56 40.80 37.42
N ASN A 779 20.98 41.83 36.79
CA ASN A 779 21.22 43.24 37.06
C ASN A 779 20.22 44.13 36.30
N ASP A 780 19.18 44.61 36.99
CA ASP A 780 19.09 46.07 37.17
C ASP A 780 18.27 46.41 38.42
N ASN A 781 18.86 47.19 39.32
CA ASN A 781 18.16 47.73 40.49
C ASN A 781 17.56 49.09 40.11
N ASN A 782 16.28 49.11 39.74
CA ASN A 782 15.55 50.38 39.74
C ASN A 782 14.09 50.20 40.19
N HIS A 783 13.71 50.97 41.21
CA HIS A 783 12.32 51.11 41.62
C HIS A 783 11.65 52.17 40.74
N ASP A 784 10.58 51.82 40.03
CA ASP A 784 9.46 52.73 39.83
C ASP A 784 8.13 51.96 39.63
N ASP A 785 7.03 52.69 39.61
CA ASP A 785 5.78 52.24 40.25
C ASP A 785 4.69 51.65 39.33
N THR A 786 3.71 51.05 39.98
CA THR A 786 2.39 50.60 39.51
C THR A 786 2.03 50.80 38.03
N ASN A 787 2.00 49.70 37.25
CA ASN A 787 1.02 49.57 36.17
C ASN A 787 0.62 48.11 35.89
N LYS A 788 -0.67 47.78 36.02
CA LYS A 788 -1.22 46.47 35.64
C LYS A 788 -1.65 46.48 34.17
N SER A 789 -0.69 46.61 33.26
CA SER A 789 -0.92 46.25 31.86
C SER A 789 -1.02 44.72 31.73
N THR A 790 -1.80 44.26 30.75
CA THR A 790 -1.80 42.85 30.34
C THR A 790 -0.40 42.45 29.88
N LYS A 791 0.19 41.42 30.48
CA LYS A 791 1.44 40.84 29.97
C LYS A 791 1.25 40.44 28.51
N ALA A 792 1.92 41.11 27.59
CA ALA A 792 2.01 40.67 26.21
C ALA A 792 2.76 39.33 26.18
N VAL A 793 2.11 38.28 25.70
CA VAL A 793 2.77 37.00 25.44
C VAL A 793 3.74 37.24 24.30
N ASN A 794 5.03 36.96 24.52
CA ASN A 794 6.06 37.18 23.52
C ASN A 794 6.10 35.97 22.58
N ILE A 795 5.45 36.11 21.42
CA ILE A 795 5.23 35.04 20.46
C ILE A 795 6.48 34.82 19.60
N ARG A 796 6.97 33.57 19.55
CA ARG A 796 7.98 33.11 18.60
C ARG A 796 7.30 32.24 17.53
N VAL A 797 7.78 32.32 16.29
CA VAL A 797 7.28 31.51 15.16
C VAL A 797 8.44 30.86 14.41
N ARG A 798 8.29 29.58 14.03
CA ARG A 798 9.19 28.85 13.14
C ARG A 798 8.72 29.08 11.68
N THR A 799 9.63 29.52 10.82
CA THR A 799 9.43 29.61 9.36
C THR A 799 10.13 28.42 8.72
N TYR A 800 9.36 27.44 8.28
CA TYR A 800 9.77 26.12 7.79
C TYR A 800 8.56 25.51 7.03
N HIS A 801 8.75 24.44 6.27
CA HIS A 801 7.68 23.63 5.68
C HIS A 801 8.29 22.30 5.20
N ASP A 802 7.63 21.17 5.41
CA ASP A 802 8.17 19.84 5.06
C ASP A 802 7.23 18.98 4.19
N GLY A 803 7.69 17.77 3.86
CA GLY A 803 6.95 16.79 3.07
C GLY A 803 5.62 16.33 3.66
N ASN A 804 5.40 16.49 4.97
CA ASN A 804 4.26 15.91 5.70
C ASN A 804 3.16 16.95 6.03
N ASP A 805 3.38 18.22 5.68
CA ASP A 805 2.48 19.38 5.85
C ASP A 805 1.18 19.36 4.99
N MET A 806 0.63 18.18 4.75
CA MET A 806 -0.54 17.96 3.89
C MET A 806 -1.78 18.81 4.24
N PRO A 807 -2.13 19.06 5.52
CA PRO A 807 -3.21 19.98 5.88
C PRO A 807 -3.04 21.40 5.31
N THR A 808 -1.82 21.94 5.28
CA THR A 808 -1.53 23.28 4.75
C THR A 808 -1.78 23.35 3.24
N LEU A 809 -1.46 22.30 2.49
CA LEU A 809 -1.82 22.17 1.08
C LEU A 809 -3.36 22.16 0.90
N PHE A 810 -4.07 21.31 1.66
CA PHE A 810 -5.52 21.13 1.50
C PHE A 810 -6.38 22.27 2.05
N ALA A 811 -5.80 23.30 2.68
CA ALA A 811 -6.51 24.47 3.22
C ALA A 811 -7.51 25.13 2.23
N HIS A 812 -7.17 25.20 0.95
CA HIS A 812 -8.08 25.67 -0.11
C HIS A 812 -9.27 24.69 -0.33
N GLU A 813 -8.99 23.41 -0.55
CA GLU A 813 -10.00 22.39 -0.86
C GLU A 813 -10.96 22.14 0.32
N TRP A 814 -10.45 22.21 1.56
CA TRP A 814 -11.22 22.16 2.80
C TRP A 814 -11.98 23.46 3.12
N GLY A 815 -11.86 24.49 2.29
CA GLY A 815 -12.60 25.75 2.41
C GLY A 815 -12.15 26.66 3.56
N PHE A 816 -10.97 26.43 4.14
CA PHE A 816 -10.40 27.27 5.21
C PHE A 816 -10.18 28.73 4.76
N LEU A 817 -9.95 28.93 3.46
CA LEU A 817 -9.68 30.23 2.84
C LEU A 817 -10.96 31.02 2.50
N ARG A 818 -12.15 30.40 2.58
CA ARG A 818 -13.43 31.05 2.21
C ARG A 818 -13.82 32.20 3.14
N LYS A 819 -14.62 33.13 2.63
CA LYS A 819 -15.21 34.24 3.42
C LYS A 819 -16.04 33.68 4.59
N PRO A 820 -16.01 34.29 5.80
CA PRO A 820 -16.66 33.71 6.98
C PRO A 820 -18.14 33.34 6.78
N ALA A 821 -18.93 34.23 6.17
CA ALA A 821 -20.36 34.02 5.92
C ALA A 821 -20.67 32.82 4.99
N ASP A 822 -19.70 32.34 4.22
CA ASP A 822 -19.85 31.18 3.35
C ASP A 822 -19.51 29.85 4.04
N GLN A 823 -18.82 29.87 5.19
CA GLN A 823 -18.44 28.66 5.93
C GLN A 823 -19.60 28.09 6.77
N ASP A 824 -20.50 28.95 7.26
CA ASP A 824 -21.67 28.56 8.06
C ASP A 824 -22.77 27.89 7.21
N LEU A 825 -22.89 28.30 5.93
CA LEU A 825 -23.94 27.83 5.01
C LEU A 825 -23.80 26.36 4.58
N GLU A 826 -22.65 25.74 4.83
CA GLU A 826 -22.39 24.32 4.47
C GLU A 826 -22.92 23.31 5.50
N THR A 827 -23.45 23.77 6.64
CA THR A 827 -24.02 22.95 7.74
C THR A 827 -25.33 22.19 7.39
N SER A 828 -25.59 21.92 6.11
CA SER A 828 -26.87 21.37 5.62
C SER A 828 -26.71 20.25 4.57
N SER A 829 -25.99 19.19 4.94
CA SER A 829 -26.09 17.82 4.39
C SER A 829 -26.01 17.68 2.86
N LYS A 830 -25.25 18.54 2.19
CA LYS A 830 -25.05 18.50 0.73
C LYS A 830 -23.57 18.39 0.38
N LYS A 831 -23.28 17.64 -0.69
CA LYS A 831 -21.97 17.61 -1.36
C LYS A 831 -21.45 19.04 -1.53
N VAL A 832 -20.12 19.22 -1.41
CA VAL A 832 -19.35 20.45 -1.70
C VAL A 832 -20.12 21.34 -2.67
N ALA A 833 -20.65 22.44 -2.15
CA ALA A 833 -21.87 23.05 -2.67
C ALA A 833 -21.63 23.85 -3.96
N LYS A 834 -21.44 23.12 -5.06
CA LYS A 834 -21.72 23.61 -6.41
C LYS A 834 -23.17 24.10 -6.44
N ASP A 835 -23.33 25.37 -6.81
CA ASP A 835 -24.59 25.91 -7.29
C ASP A 835 -25.00 25.26 -8.62
N ALA A 836 -26.16 25.66 -9.16
CA ALA A 836 -26.75 25.02 -10.34
C ALA A 836 -25.86 25.14 -11.60
N ASP A 837 -24.98 26.13 -11.63
CA ASP A 837 -24.07 26.44 -12.75
C ASP A 837 -22.65 25.88 -12.51
N GLY A 838 -22.30 25.52 -11.28
CA GLY A 838 -21.14 24.71 -10.93
C GLY A 838 -19.88 25.48 -10.54
N GLU A 839 -20.01 26.75 -10.14
CA GLU A 839 -18.88 27.55 -9.68
C GLU A 839 -18.42 27.13 -8.26
N ILE A 840 -17.17 27.47 -7.95
CA ILE A 840 -16.61 27.31 -6.61
C ILE A 840 -16.82 28.65 -5.89
N LYS A 841 -17.49 28.63 -4.74
CA LYS A 841 -17.64 29.81 -3.88
C LYS A 841 -16.28 30.48 -3.65
N GLU A 842 -16.18 31.74 -4.05
CA GLU A 842 -14.93 32.49 -4.10
C GLU A 842 -14.24 32.57 -2.72
N ASP A 843 -12.95 32.22 -2.68
CA ASP A 843 -12.09 32.40 -1.51
C ASP A 843 -12.10 33.87 -1.02
N ASP A 844 -11.74 34.09 0.23
CA ASP A 844 -11.32 35.43 0.66
C ASP A 844 -9.94 35.73 0.05
N PRO A 845 -9.78 36.80 -0.77
CA PRO A 845 -8.52 37.06 -1.48
C PRO A 845 -7.32 37.26 -0.55
N HIS A 846 -7.53 37.72 0.69
CA HIS A 846 -6.45 37.92 1.65
C HIS A 846 -5.95 36.58 2.19
N TRP A 847 -6.87 35.70 2.60
CA TRP A 847 -6.54 34.34 3.02
C TRP A 847 -5.90 33.52 1.88
N ARG A 848 -6.44 33.66 0.67
CA ARG A 848 -5.90 33.01 -0.53
C ARG A 848 -4.45 33.43 -0.77
N ARG A 849 -4.12 34.72 -0.70
CA ARG A 849 -2.75 35.19 -0.90
C ARG A 849 -1.80 34.71 0.19
N ILE A 850 -2.24 34.61 1.45
CA ILE A 850 -1.43 34.01 2.54
C ILE A 850 -1.08 32.55 2.23
N TRP A 851 -2.05 31.76 1.76
CA TRP A 851 -1.84 30.37 1.38
C TRP A 851 -0.92 30.22 0.16
N GLU A 852 -1.18 30.98 -0.92
CA GLU A 852 -0.33 31.03 -2.11
C GLU A 852 1.11 31.41 -1.74
N LYS A 853 1.30 32.44 -0.90
CA LYS A 853 2.62 32.90 -0.46
C LYS A 853 3.36 31.87 0.40
N THR A 854 2.64 31.14 1.24
CA THR A 854 3.21 30.06 2.07
C THR A 854 3.82 28.98 1.19
N LEU A 855 3.10 28.52 0.17
CA LEU A 855 3.58 27.46 -0.73
C LEU A 855 4.60 27.98 -1.75
N GLU A 856 4.48 29.22 -2.25
CA GLU A 856 5.55 29.91 -2.99
C GLU A 856 6.88 29.89 -2.23
N TRP A 857 6.86 30.24 -0.94
CA TRP A 857 8.05 30.24 -0.09
C TRP A 857 8.53 28.83 0.27
N ALA A 858 7.62 27.90 0.60
CA ALA A 858 7.95 26.52 0.93
C ALA A 858 8.77 25.83 -0.16
N PHE A 859 8.45 26.11 -1.43
CA PHE A 859 9.17 25.60 -2.60
C PHE A 859 10.35 26.47 -3.07
N THR A 860 10.82 27.44 -2.28
CA THR A 860 12.00 28.26 -2.58
C THR A 860 13.28 27.50 -2.16
N PRO A 861 14.18 27.11 -3.10
CA PRO A 861 15.33 26.25 -2.81
C PRO A 861 16.41 26.88 -1.93
N ASP A 862 17.15 26.04 -1.21
CA ASP A 862 18.32 26.44 -0.41
C ASP A 862 19.58 26.54 -1.30
N PRO A 863 20.12 27.77 -1.56
CA PRO A 863 21.33 27.94 -2.37
C PRO A 863 22.61 27.44 -1.67
N GLU A 864 22.56 27.14 -0.38
CA GLU A 864 23.68 26.70 0.45
C GLU A 864 23.53 25.22 0.89
N TYR A 865 22.55 24.48 0.37
CA TYR A 865 22.18 23.10 0.73
C TYR A 865 23.35 22.13 0.98
N TYR A 866 24.35 22.10 0.09
CA TYR A 866 25.52 21.21 0.24
C TYR A 866 26.43 21.59 1.41
N SER A 867 26.50 22.88 1.74
CA SER A 867 27.23 23.41 2.91
C SER A 867 26.55 22.97 4.21
N HIS A 868 25.21 22.93 4.23
CA HIS A 868 24.41 22.48 5.37
C HIS A 868 24.47 20.95 5.55
N CYS A 869 24.37 20.18 4.46
CA CYS A 869 24.40 18.71 4.51
C CYS A 869 25.78 18.12 4.85
N GLY A 870 26.85 18.93 4.85
CA GLY A 870 28.22 18.46 5.09
C GLY A 870 28.78 17.55 4.00
N VAL A 871 28.14 17.50 2.83
CA VAL A 871 28.51 16.65 1.69
C VAL A 871 29.59 17.35 0.88
N ALA A 872 30.85 16.97 1.10
CA ALA A 872 31.95 17.37 0.24
C ALA A 872 31.78 16.73 -1.16
N VAL A 873 31.33 17.51 -2.13
CA VAL A 873 31.16 17.06 -3.53
C VAL A 873 32.52 16.73 -4.14
N ALA A 874 32.86 15.44 -4.14
CA ALA A 874 34.02 14.93 -4.84
C ALA A 874 33.73 14.90 -6.36
N VAL A 875 34.17 15.94 -7.07
CA VAL A 875 34.13 15.97 -8.53
C VAL A 875 35.14 14.95 -9.07
N ASP A 876 34.64 13.84 -9.62
CA ASP A 876 35.48 12.76 -10.16
C ASP A 876 36.06 13.12 -11.53
N ASP A 877 37.27 13.70 -11.53
CA ASP A 877 38.16 13.67 -12.71
C ASP A 877 38.59 12.22 -12.95
N GLY A 878 37.75 11.50 -13.69
CA GLY A 878 37.68 10.04 -13.76
C GLY A 878 39.00 9.33 -14.04
N ARG A 879 39.79 9.08 -12.99
CA ARG A 879 41.13 8.52 -13.14
C ARG A 879 41.70 7.78 -11.92
N ARG A 880 40.92 6.89 -11.29
CA ARG A 880 41.37 5.53 -10.88
C ARG A 880 40.27 4.67 -10.27
N LYS A 881 40.22 3.40 -10.67
CA LYS A 881 39.73 2.33 -9.79
C LYS A 881 40.78 2.07 -8.71
N ASP A 882 40.36 2.06 -7.45
CA ASP A 882 40.53 0.93 -6.52
C ASP A 882 40.19 1.35 -5.07
N GLN A 883 39.50 0.47 -4.33
CA GLN A 883 39.22 0.53 -2.88
C GLN A 883 38.56 1.81 -2.32
N VAL A 884 37.23 1.77 -2.19
CA VAL A 884 36.50 2.58 -1.20
C VAL A 884 35.76 1.66 -0.23
N THR A 885 36.36 1.40 0.93
CA THR A 885 35.69 0.71 2.05
C THR A 885 34.80 1.71 2.80
N GLY A 886 33.69 2.10 2.17
CA GLY A 886 32.77 3.13 2.65
C GLY A 886 31.87 2.64 3.79
N ASN A 887 32.38 2.59 5.02
CA ASN A 887 31.55 2.41 6.21
C ASN A 887 31.90 3.44 7.30
N ARG A 888 31.38 4.66 7.13
CA ARG A 888 31.24 5.64 8.21
C ARG A 888 29.79 6.07 8.25
N SER A 889 29.08 5.63 9.29
CA SER A 889 27.81 6.20 9.68
C SER A 889 28.00 7.68 10.01
N VAL A 890 27.62 8.55 9.07
CA VAL A 890 27.46 9.98 9.37
C VAL A 890 26.27 10.09 10.32
N LYS A 891 26.56 10.11 11.62
CA LYS A 891 25.69 10.83 12.54
C LYS A 891 25.68 12.28 12.04
N VAL A 892 24.55 12.71 11.49
CA VAL A 892 24.21 14.14 11.54
C VAL A 892 24.16 14.45 13.03
N ALA A 893 25.24 15.04 13.54
CA ALA A 893 25.21 15.63 14.85
C ALA A 893 24.25 16.81 14.72
N GLN A 894 23.08 16.70 15.35
CA GLN A 894 22.17 17.82 15.55
C GLN A 894 22.93 18.90 16.31
N SER A 895 23.62 19.78 15.59
CA SER A 895 24.22 20.94 16.20
C SER A 895 23.10 21.92 16.42
N GLU A 896 22.56 21.93 17.64
CA GLU A 896 21.80 23.05 18.18
C GLU A 896 22.68 24.31 18.11
N LYS A 897 22.64 24.94 16.94
CA LYS A 897 23.24 26.23 16.66
C LYS A 897 22.13 27.17 16.24
N GLN A 898 21.18 27.34 17.16
CA GLN A 898 20.56 28.65 17.34
C GLN A 898 21.67 29.69 17.35
N HIS A 899 21.87 30.37 16.21
CA HIS A 899 22.78 31.50 16.16
C HIS A 899 22.10 32.64 16.91
N HIS A 900 22.36 32.71 18.22
CA HIS A 900 22.01 33.82 19.11
C HIS A 900 22.87 35.06 18.75
N ASN A 901 22.68 35.51 17.51
CA ASN A 901 23.31 36.65 16.86
C ASN A 901 22.33 37.20 15.83
N THR A 902 22.43 38.49 15.51
CA THR A 902 21.50 39.24 14.67
C THR A 902 21.64 38.97 13.16
N ALA A 903 21.85 37.71 12.79
CA ALA A 903 21.78 37.25 11.41
C ALA A 903 20.35 37.38 10.86
N LYS A 904 20.22 37.66 9.56
CA LYS A 904 18.91 37.67 8.88
C LYS A 904 18.36 36.24 8.82
N ARG A 905 17.03 36.09 8.92
CA ARG A 905 16.35 34.83 8.59
C ARG A 905 16.67 34.43 7.15
N PRO A 906 16.82 33.13 6.83
CA PRO A 906 17.00 32.69 5.45
C PRO A 906 15.77 33.08 4.61
N ILE A 907 16.01 33.49 3.36
CA ILE A 907 14.95 33.84 2.41
C ILE A 907 14.30 32.59 1.76
N TYR A 908 14.93 31.43 1.95
CA TYR A 908 14.59 30.12 1.42
C TYR A 908 14.07 29.20 2.53
N ASN A 909 13.39 28.11 2.17
CA ASN A 909 12.96 27.08 3.11
C ASN A 909 14.11 26.09 3.40
N THR A 910 14.50 25.92 4.66
CA THR A 910 15.54 24.95 5.05
C THR A 910 15.05 23.49 5.00
N GLY A 911 13.73 23.26 4.92
CA GLY A 911 13.14 21.95 4.62
C GLY A 911 13.21 21.56 3.14
N TYR A 912 13.81 22.39 2.27
CA TYR A 912 13.94 22.10 0.84
C TYR A 912 15.23 21.35 0.53
N ALA A 913 15.12 20.22 -0.16
CA ALA A 913 16.25 19.41 -0.61
C ALA A 913 16.72 19.84 -2.01
N GLY A 914 17.98 20.29 -2.08
CA GLY A 914 18.64 20.74 -3.30
C GLY A 914 18.61 22.26 -3.51
N THR A 915 19.47 22.73 -4.40
CA THR A 915 19.65 24.12 -4.82
C THR A 915 18.64 24.58 -5.88
N GLY A 916 17.77 23.69 -6.36
CA GLY A 916 16.84 23.98 -7.46
C GLY A 916 17.47 23.75 -8.84
N THR A 917 18.56 23.00 -8.92
CA THR A 917 19.27 22.65 -10.17
C THR A 917 19.37 21.14 -10.41
N GLU A 918 19.10 20.36 -9.37
CA GLU A 918 19.15 18.90 -9.34
C GLU A 918 17.88 18.30 -9.94
N PRO A 919 17.96 17.18 -10.69
CA PRO A 919 16.80 16.66 -11.41
C PRO A 919 15.62 16.27 -10.52
N LEU A 920 15.85 15.97 -9.24
CA LEU A 920 14.86 15.58 -8.25
C LEU A 920 14.87 16.49 -7.01
N HIS A 921 15.16 17.78 -7.16
CA HIS A 921 14.98 18.77 -6.09
C HIS A 921 13.50 18.91 -5.66
N GLY A 922 13.25 19.30 -4.41
CA GLY A 922 11.89 19.45 -3.85
C GLY A 922 11.87 19.54 -2.32
N LEU A 923 10.67 19.62 -1.72
CA LEU A 923 10.54 19.53 -0.26
C LEU A 923 11.07 18.19 0.27
N GLY A 924 11.79 18.23 1.39
CA GLY A 924 12.22 17.09 2.19
C GLY A 924 11.73 17.23 3.63
N SER A 925 12.57 16.86 4.60
CA SER A 925 12.36 17.06 6.03
C SER A 925 13.72 17.04 6.76
N ASP A 926 13.81 17.65 7.94
CA ASP A 926 14.96 17.53 8.85
C ASP A 926 15.19 16.04 9.26
N HIS A 927 14.14 15.21 9.18
CA HIS A 927 14.11 13.80 9.60
C HIS A 927 14.92 12.85 8.71
N SER A 928 14.89 13.02 7.38
CA SER A 928 15.58 12.10 6.45
C SER A 928 16.08 12.79 5.16
N PRO A 929 17.29 12.44 4.67
CA PRO A 929 17.99 13.20 3.63
C PRO A 929 17.46 12.91 2.22
N GLY A 930 17.34 13.97 1.42
CA GLY A 930 16.82 13.93 0.05
C GLY A 930 15.43 14.54 -0.06
N SER A 931 14.91 14.60 -1.29
CA SER A 931 13.55 15.09 -1.54
C SER A 931 12.54 14.00 -1.17
N TRP A 932 11.49 14.39 -0.47
CA TRP A 932 10.40 13.49 -0.12
C TRP A 932 9.42 13.39 -1.29
N THR A 933 8.92 12.18 -1.55
CA THR A 933 7.96 11.94 -2.64
C THR A 933 6.61 12.61 -2.37
N LEU A 934 6.21 12.74 -1.10
CA LEU A 934 5.11 13.61 -0.67
C LEU A 934 5.38 15.09 -1.00
N GLY A 935 6.62 15.56 -0.90
CA GLY A 935 7.03 16.91 -1.28
C GLY A 935 6.86 17.19 -2.77
N LEU A 936 7.18 16.20 -3.63
CA LEU A 936 6.92 16.27 -5.07
C LEU A 936 5.41 16.28 -5.38
N TYR A 937 4.62 15.49 -4.64
CA TYR A 937 3.16 15.53 -4.71
C TYR A 937 2.59 16.88 -4.30
N GLN A 938 3.06 17.49 -3.20
CA GLN A 938 2.59 18.80 -2.75
C GLN A 938 2.79 19.87 -3.84
N GLU A 939 3.95 19.88 -4.51
CA GLU A 939 4.21 20.85 -5.58
C GLU A 939 3.32 20.60 -6.81
N TRP A 940 3.12 19.33 -7.18
CA TRP A 940 2.26 18.94 -8.28
C TRP A 940 0.80 19.35 -8.03
N ARG A 941 0.27 19.11 -6.83
CA ARG A 941 -1.10 19.51 -6.46
C ARG A 941 -1.24 21.02 -6.32
N PHE A 942 -0.26 21.73 -5.75
CA PHE A 942 -0.26 23.19 -5.68
C PHE A 942 -0.31 23.83 -7.06
N ALA A 943 0.45 23.30 -8.03
CA ALA A 943 0.42 23.75 -9.42
C ALA A 943 -0.97 23.58 -10.08
N GLN A 944 -1.67 22.48 -9.81
CA GLN A 944 -3.04 22.26 -10.28
C GLN A 944 -4.04 23.26 -9.68
N LEU A 945 -3.97 23.50 -8.36
CA LEU A 945 -4.87 24.41 -7.65
C LEU A 945 -4.65 25.89 -8.04
N THR A 946 -3.40 26.26 -8.35
CA THR A 946 -3.03 27.60 -8.87
C THR A 946 -3.15 27.74 -10.38
N ARG A 947 -3.36 26.63 -11.12
CA ARG A 947 -3.44 26.53 -12.58
C ARG A 947 -2.14 26.93 -13.30
N ASP A 948 -1.00 26.51 -12.77
CA ASP A 948 0.32 26.62 -13.42
C ASP A 948 0.70 25.30 -14.13
N PRO A 949 0.47 25.18 -15.46
CA PRO A 949 0.78 23.96 -16.20
C PRO A 949 2.28 23.74 -16.39
N ALA A 950 3.12 24.78 -16.29
CA ALA A 950 4.57 24.66 -16.44
C ALA A 950 5.18 24.05 -15.18
N ARG A 951 4.74 24.52 -14.01
CA ARG A 951 5.07 23.91 -12.72
C ARG A 951 4.49 22.50 -12.60
N GLU A 952 3.26 22.29 -13.05
CA GLU A 952 2.63 20.96 -13.02
C GLU A 952 3.45 19.94 -13.82
N ALA A 953 3.81 20.25 -15.07
CA ALA A 953 4.64 19.38 -15.90
C ALA A 953 6.07 19.20 -15.34
N SER A 954 6.59 20.18 -14.59
CA SER A 954 7.89 20.06 -13.92
C SER A 954 7.83 19.14 -12.68
N ALA A 955 6.76 19.21 -11.90
CA ALA A 955 6.53 18.31 -10.76
C ALA A 955 6.18 16.89 -11.21
N TRP A 956 5.36 16.73 -12.25
CA TRP A 956 5.01 15.42 -12.82
C TRP A 956 6.24 14.66 -13.34
N ARG A 957 7.15 15.32 -14.08
CA ARG A 957 8.42 14.69 -14.50
C ARG A 957 9.27 14.21 -13.33
N ARG A 958 9.27 14.94 -12.20
CA ARG A 958 9.97 14.55 -10.97
C ARG A 958 9.29 13.37 -10.26
N ILE A 959 7.96 13.34 -10.22
CA ILE A 959 7.19 12.18 -9.74
C ILE A 959 7.56 10.94 -10.55
N CYS A 960 7.51 11.00 -11.89
CA CYS A 960 7.91 9.87 -12.74
C CYS A 960 9.36 9.43 -12.48
N ALA A 961 10.32 10.36 -12.37
CA ALA A 961 11.74 10.02 -12.14
C ALA A 961 12.05 9.53 -10.70
N ALA A 962 11.14 9.75 -9.75
CA ALA A 962 11.21 9.22 -8.37
C ALA A 962 10.41 7.91 -8.17
N MET A 963 9.64 7.50 -9.18
CA MET A 963 8.86 6.26 -9.18
C MET A 963 9.78 5.03 -9.12
N GLN A 964 9.41 4.04 -8.33
CA GLN A 964 10.08 2.74 -8.31
C GLN A 964 9.62 1.88 -9.51
N TRP A 965 10.36 0.82 -9.82
CA TRP A 965 10.14 0.04 -11.05
C TRP A 965 8.74 -0.60 -11.15
N ASP A 966 8.10 -0.84 -10.01
CA ASP A 966 6.75 -1.41 -9.89
C ASP A 966 5.65 -0.35 -9.84
N GLY A 967 5.98 0.95 -9.85
CA GLY A 967 5.00 2.04 -9.68
C GLY A 967 4.76 2.50 -8.24
N THR A 968 5.42 1.93 -7.23
CA THR A 968 5.37 2.45 -5.85
C THR A 968 6.41 3.55 -5.60
N PHE A 969 6.43 4.12 -4.40
CA PHE A 969 7.29 5.23 -4.01
C PHE A 969 7.95 4.97 -2.65
N SER A 970 9.22 5.38 -2.50
CA SER A 970 9.90 5.46 -1.20
C SER A 970 9.54 6.76 -0.47
N GLU A 971 9.89 6.88 0.82
CA GLU A 971 9.74 8.14 1.57
C GLU A 971 10.53 9.27 0.92
N ALA A 972 11.84 9.04 0.73
CA ALA A 972 12.77 10.02 0.20
C ALA A 972 13.68 9.42 -0.88
N VAL A 973 14.13 10.28 -1.79
CA VAL A 973 15.06 9.96 -2.87
C VAL A 973 16.24 10.93 -2.92
N ASP A 974 17.40 10.45 -3.35
CA ASP A 974 18.56 11.31 -3.60
C ASP A 974 18.29 12.27 -4.77
N VAL A 975 18.62 13.55 -4.59
CA VAL A 975 18.24 14.64 -5.50
C VAL A 975 18.88 14.55 -6.89
N TRP A 976 20.00 13.82 -7.02
CA TRP A 976 20.72 13.61 -8.28
C TRP A 976 20.38 12.27 -8.92
N SER A 977 20.58 11.19 -8.17
CA SER A 977 20.46 9.84 -8.69
C SER A 977 19.03 9.33 -8.64
N GLY A 978 18.13 9.86 -7.80
CA GLY A 978 16.78 9.36 -7.58
C GLY A 978 16.71 7.98 -6.91
N LEU A 979 17.81 7.48 -6.35
CA LEU A 979 17.79 6.24 -5.57
C LEU A 979 17.15 6.50 -4.21
N CYS A 980 16.33 5.56 -3.72
CA CYS A 980 15.75 5.59 -2.38
C CYS A 980 16.84 5.85 -1.32
N THR A 981 16.65 6.89 -0.51
CA THR A 981 17.48 7.22 0.66
C THR A 981 16.83 6.76 1.97
N SER A 982 15.50 6.79 2.05
CA SER A 982 14.71 6.39 3.21
C SER A 982 13.41 5.66 2.82
N LYS A 983 12.98 4.71 3.67
CA LYS A 983 11.86 3.76 3.52
C LYS A 983 11.63 3.29 2.07
N THR A 984 12.33 2.23 1.66
CA THR A 984 12.17 1.56 0.34
C THR A 984 10.75 1.07 0.09
N TRP A 985 9.98 0.78 1.14
CA TRP A 985 8.57 0.44 1.10
C TRP A 985 7.80 1.49 1.89
N PHE A 986 6.92 2.27 1.25
CA PHE A 986 6.06 3.22 1.95
C PHE A 986 4.78 3.52 1.16
N SER A 987 3.62 3.14 1.70
CA SER A 987 2.35 3.27 0.97
C SER A 987 1.78 4.68 0.92
N TRP A 988 2.09 5.55 1.88
CA TRP A 988 1.45 6.88 1.98
C TRP A 988 1.73 7.78 0.75
N PRO A 989 2.99 7.97 0.27
CA PRO A 989 3.23 8.86 -0.86
C PRO A 989 2.57 8.36 -2.15
N GLY A 990 2.64 7.05 -2.41
CA GLY A 990 1.98 6.42 -3.54
C GLY A 990 0.45 6.51 -3.47
N ALA A 991 -0.13 6.48 -2.26
CA ALA A 991 -1.56 6.72 -2.08
C ALA A 991 -1.97 8.15 -2.47
N MET A 992 -1.20 9.16 -2.07
CA MET A 992 -1.45 10.57 -2.45
C MET A 992 -1.38 10.78 -3.97
N ILE A 993 -0.32 10.26 -4.59
CA ILE A 993 -0.09 10.42 -6.04
C ILE A 993 -1.17 9.66 -6.82
N GLY A 994 -1.47 8.41 -6.43
CA GLY A 994 -2.54 7.59 -7.02
C GLY A 994 -3.92 8.26 -6.93
N GLU A 995 -4.29 8.84 -5.78
CA GLU A 995 -5.60 9.50 -5.61
C GLU A 995 -5.81 10.62 -6.64
N ASN A 996 -4.76 11.41 -6.89
CA ASN A 996 -4.81 12.53 -7.84
C ASN A 996 -4.76 12.09 -9.32
N LEU A 997 -4.57 10.79 -9.59
CA LEU A 997 -4.61 10.20 -10.92
C LEU A 997 -5.94 9.53 -11.28
N ILE A 998 -6.82 9.26 -10.30
CA ILE A 998 -8.12 8.58 -10.46
C ILE A 998 -8.93 9.15 -11.65
N GLY A 999 -9.01 10.48 -11.77
CA GLY A 999 -9.71 11.13 -12.87
C GLY A 999 -9.12 10.80 -14.24
N ARG A 1000 -7.79 10.94 -14.37
CA ARG A 1000 -7.05 10.70 -15.62
C ARG A 1000 -7.11 9.25 -16.07
N VAL A 1001 -6.94 8.31 -15.14
CA VAL A 1001 -6.99 6.87 -15.47
C VAL A 1001 -8.40 6.47 -15.93
N VAL A 1002 -9.45 7.00 -15.30
CA VAL A 1002 -10.81 6.74 -15.78
C VAL A 1002 -11.08 7.40 -17.12
N GLU A 1003 -10.59 8.61 -17.38
CA GLU A 1003 -10.69 9.24 -18.70
C GLU A 1003 -9.97 8.41 -19.78
N GLN A 1004 -8.77 7.87 -19.49
CA GLN A 1004 -8.05 6.94 -20.36
C GLN A 1004 -8.89 5.66 -20.63
N MET A 1005 -9.42 5.01 -19.60
CA MET A 1005 -10.26 3.81 -19.72
C MET A 1005 -11.55 4.08 -20.51
N GLU A 1006 -12.25 5.19 -20.23
CA GLU A 1006 -13.45 5.60 -20.95
C GLU A 1006 -13.17 5.94 -22.43
N THR A 1007 -11.95 6.34 -22.80
CA THR A 1007 -11.56 6.58 -24.21
C THR A 1007 -11.12 5.34 -25.00
N GLU A 1008 -10.71 4.25 -24.34
CA GLU A 1008 -10.28 3.01 -25.02
C GLU A 1008 -11.46 2.06 -25.35
N VAL A 1009 -12.63 2.30 -24.75
CA VAL A 1009 -13.87 1.55 -25.00
C VAL A 1009 -14.63 2.07 -26.25
N VAL A 1010 -14.11 3.09 -26.96
CA VAL A 1010 -14.78 3.85 -28.03
C VAL A 1010 -14.11 3.70 -29.41
#